data_AF-A0ABD6WR78-F1
#
_entry.id   AF-A0ABD6WR78-F1
#
_cell.length_a   1.000
_cell.length_b   1.000
_cell.length_c   1.000
_cell.angle_alpha   90.00
_cell.angle_beta   90.00
_cell.angle_gamma   90.00
#
_symmetry.space_group_name_H-M   'P 1'
#
loop_
_entity.id
_entity.type
_entity.pdbx_description
1 polymer ?
#
loop_
_entity_poly.entity_id
_entity_poly.type
_entity_poly.pdbx_seq_one_letter_code
_entity_poly.pdbx_strand_id
1 'polypeptide(L)'
;MKQLFATTSRGFEELLKVELTELGAQEAKVVQGGVHYQADDETLYRTLLWSRLASRILFPLIETKIYSDLDLYAAVSGFNWLAQFDERVTFFVDFNGTNQEIRHTQFGAMRVKDGIVDYFERQGKARPDVDKIQPDVRIHAYLNRENLVISLDLSGEALHLRGYREDAGQAPLRETLAAAIVMRSGWQVGSPLVDPMCGSGTLLIEAAQIEAKIAPQLYRLHWGFDFWKAHNQSAWEKVKNEAIELAEEKQREIQPHFYGFDLDHRVLKKAQKNAQNAGVSHLIKWQQADVAALKNPRLNEVGTVICNPPYGERLGTTPALIALYSVFGQRLKKEFCGWNVSVFSSESTLLDCLRMRASRQFKAKNGPLDCVQKNYQVSERKSDTITDEKELEFNRTSEVAPDFANRLQKNIKKISKWAKQQELDAYRLYDADLPEYNLAVDRYADYIVVQEYAAPKNIDENKARQRLLDAVTATLQVTGVETNKLILKVRQKQKGTNQYEKLANKGEYFYVNEYGAQLWVNLTDYLDTGLFLDHRLTRKMIGELAKGKDFLNLFAYTGSATVHAALGGAKSTTTVDMSNTYLNWAEQNLILNDIEGKQHKLIQADCLQWLEKCDRQFDLIFVDPPTFSNSKRMEESWDVQRDHVKLMRNLKRVLSNNGTIVFSNNKRGFKMNLVALEELGLSAVEISHKTLPLDFERNKQIHNCWMIQHI
;
A
#
# COMPACT_ATOMS: atom_id res chain seq x y z
N MET A 1 -44.35 -2.26 22.20
CA MET A 1 -42.98 -1.92 21.74
C MET A 1 -42.21 -3.21 21.55
N LYS A 2 -41.58 -3.37 20.38
CA LYS A 2 -40.70 -4.49 20.03
C LYS A 2 -39.26 -4.15 20.41
N GLN A 3 -38.50 -5.12 20.92
CA GLN A 3 -37.06 -5.01 21.14
C GLN A 3 -36.33 -5.38 19.84
N LEU A 4 -35.44 -4.53 19.36
CA LEU A 4 -34.73 -4.71 18.10
C LEU A 4 -33.22 -4.53 18.31
N PHE A 5 -32.44 -5.05 17.37
CA PHE A 5 -31.00 -4.87 17.33
C PHE A 5 -30.53 -4.46 15.95
N ALA A 6 -29.92 -3.30 15.82
CA ALA A 6 -29.31 -2.83 14.59
C ALA A 6 -27.79 -3.07 14.63
N THR A 7 -27.28 -3.87 13.69
CA THR A 7 -25.84 -4.12 13.54
C THR A 7 -25.16 -2.99 12.78
N THR A 8 -23.88 -2.71 13.08
CA THR A 8 -23.07 -1.79 12.28
C THR A 8 -21.58 -2.13 12.35
N SER A 9 -20.79 -1.51 11.49
CA SER A 9 -19.34 -1.63 11.53
C SER A 9 -18.79 -0.98 12.81
N ARG A 10 -17.77 -1.61 13.40
CA ARG A 10 -17.14 -1.10 14.63
C ARG A 10 -16.67 0.35 14.46
N GLY A 11 -16.95 1.18 15.47
CA GLY A 11 -16.64 2.60 15.50
C GLY A 11 -17.75 3.51 14.98
N PHE A 12 -18.90 2.96 14.55
CA PHE A 12 -20.07 3.72 14.09
C PHE A 12 -21.30 3.56 15.00
N GLU A 13 -21.19 2.84 16.11
CA GLU A 13 -22.31 2.51 16.97
C GLU A 13 -22.99 3.75 17.57
N GLU A 14 -22.21 4.76 18.00
CA GLU A 14 -22.77 6.02 18.51
C GLU A 14 -23.46 6.83 17.41
N LEU A 15 -22.95 6.81 16.17
CA LEU A 15 -23.64 7.49 15.06
C LEU A 15 -24.96 6.78 14.72
N LEU A 16 -24.95 5.45 14.71
CA LEU A 16 -26.16 4.66 14.49
C LEU A 16 -27.18 4.90 15.60
N LYS A 17 -26.76 5.01 16.87
CA LYS A 17 -27.67 5.34 17.97
C LYS A 17 -28.38 6.68 17.75
N VAL A 18 -27.64 7.71 17.35
CA VAL A 18 -28.22 9.03 17.05
C VAL A 18 -29.22 8.93 15.91
N GLU A 19 -28.85 8.29 14.79
CA GLU A 19 -29.74 8.07 13.64
C GLU A 19 -31.02 7.34 14.05
N LEU A 20 -30.93 6.23 14.79
CA LEU A 20 -32.10 5.48 15.25
C LEU A 20 -33.01 6.32 16.14
N THR A 21 -32.43 7.11 17.05
CA THR A 21 -33.20 7.98 17.96
C THR A 21 -33.95 9.07 17.19
N GLU A 22 -33.30 9.67 16.17
CA GLU A 22 -33.94 10.64 15.27
C GLU A 22 -35.09 10.03 14.46
N LEU A 23 -35.03 8.73 14.17
CA LEU A 23 -36.10 7.97 13.51
C LEU A 23 -37.23 7.54 14.47
N GLY A 24 -37.12 7.84 15.77
CA GLY A 24 -38.15 7.55 16.77
C GLY A 24 -37.85 6.33 17.65
N ALA A 25 -36.68 5.70 17.52
CA ALA A 25 -36.28 4.59 18.38
C ALA A 25 -36.17 5.03 19.85
N GLN A 26 -36.67 4.20 20.75
CA GLN A 26 -36.62 4.43 22.19
C GLN A 26 -35.57 3.54 22.85
N GLU A 27 -35.08 3.95 24.03
CA GLU A 27 -34.12 3.19 24.84
C GLU A 27 -32.87 2.69 24.08
N ALA A 28 -32.36 3.48 23.12
CA ALA A 28 -31.23 3.08 22.29
C ALA A 28 -29.93 2.90 23.11
N LYS A 29 -29.43 1.67 23.19
CA LYS A 29 -28.25 1.26 23.95
C LYS A 29 -27.17 0.70 23.03
N VAL A 30 -26.02 1.38 23.00
CA VAL A 30 -24.85 0.96 22.23
C VAL A 30 -24.21 -0.26 22.89
N VAL A 31 -23.87 -1.24 22.07
CA VAL A 31 -23.02 -2.37 22.41
C VAL A 31 -21.97 -2.53 21.31
N GLN A 32 -20.99 -3.40 21.50
CA GLN A 32 -19.98 -3.60 20.47
C GLN A 32 -20.60 -4.13 19.17
N GLY A 33 -20.45 -3.40 18.06
CA GLY A 33 -20.95 -3.80 16.74
C GLY A 33 -22.45 -3.56 16.50
N GLY A 34 -23.16 -2.83 17.37
CA GLY A 34 -24.56 -2.50 17.13
C GLY A 34 -25.25 -1.72 18.25
N VAL A 35 -26.57 -1.56 18.09
CA VAL A 35 -27.43 -0.80 19.00
C VAL A 35 -28.71 -1.60 19.26
N HIS A 36 -29.00 -1.87 20.54
CA HIS A 36 -30.31 -2.35 20.98
C HIS A 36 -31.27 -1.18 21.11
N TYR A 37 -32.53 -1.33 20.70
CA TYR A 37 -33.52 -0.26 20.81
C TYR A 37 -34.95 -0.83 20.82
N GLN A 38 -35.90 0.02 21.21
CA GLN A 38 -37.33 -0.27 21.19
C GLN A 38 -38.04 0.51 20.09
N ALA A 39 -39.01 -0.12 19.43
CA ALA A 39 -39.82 0.50 18.38
C ALA A 39 -41.27 0.00 18.40
N ASP A 40 -42.22 0.83 17.98
CA ASP A 40 -43.52 0.37 17.49
C ASP A 40 -43.41 -0.10 16.03
N ASP A 41 -44.53 -0.49 15.41
CA ASP A 41 -44.52 -1.01 14.03
C ASP A 41 -44.02 0.04 13.04
N GLU A 42 -44.54 1.26 13.12
CA GLU A 42 -44.14 2.35 12.22
C GLU A 42 -42.65 2.68 12.39
N THR A 43 -42.16 2.79 13.62
CA THR A 43 -40.74 3.06 13.89
C THR A 43 -39.85 1.91 13.41
N LEU A 44 -40.26 0.65 13.55
CA LEU A 44 -39.53 -0.51 13.04
C LEU A 44 -39.35 -0.43 11.51
N TYR A 45 -40.44 -0.15 10.78
CA TYR A 45 -40.36 0.02 9.34
C TYR A 45 -39.57 1.27 8.95
N ARG A 46 -39.69 2.34 9.73
CA ARG A 46 -38.94 3.57 9.51
C ARG A 46 -37.45 3.34 9.69
N THR A 47 -37.00 2.61 10.70
CA THR A 47 -35.56 2.29 10.87
C THR A 47 -35.03 1.41 9.75
N LEU A 48 -35.82 0.43 9.26
CA LEU A 48 -35.47 -0.38 8.08
C LEU A 48 -35.32 0.45 6.81
N LEU A 49 -36.28 1.35 6.57
CA LEU A 49 -36.34 2.16 5.35
C LEU A 49 -35.28 3.27 5.35
N TRP A 50 -35.06 3.93 6.50
CA TRP A 50 -34.31 5.18 6.61
C TRP A 50 -32.88 5.05 7.10
N SER A 51 -32.53 3.99 7.84
CA SER A 51 -31.17 3.89 8.39
C SER A 51 -30.13 3.74 7.28
N ARG A 52 -29.14 4.64 7.29
CA ARG A 52 -27.99 4.61 6.38
C ARG A 52 -26.79 3.91 7.00
N LEU A 53 -26.77 3.77 8.32
CA LEU A 53 -25.63 3.25 9.08
C LEU A 53 -25.80 1.80 9.52
N ALA A 54 -27.04 1.31 9.64
CA ALA A 54 -27.30 -0.09 9.97
C ALA A 54 -26.84 -0.99 8.82
N SER A 55 -26.22 -2.11 9.18
CA SER A 55 -25.91 -3.19 8.23
C SER A 55 -27.08 -4.16 8.10
N ARG A 56 -27.76 -4.45 9.22
CA ARG A 56 -28.97 -5.28 9.35
C ARG A 56 -29.74 -4.85 10.59
N ILE A 57 -31.06 -4.95 10.55
CA ILE A 57 -31.97 -4.79 11.69
C ILE A 57 -32.59 -6.15 11.99
N LEU A 58 -32.37 -6.61 13.22
CA LEU A 58 -32.73 -7.93 13.72
C LEU A 58 -33.81 -7.80 14.80
N PHE A 59 -34.73 -8.76 14.82
CA PHE A 59 -35.74 -8.93 15.85
C PHE A 59 -35.43 -10.17 16.70
N PRO A 60 -34.84 -10.01 17.90
CA PRO A 60 -34.55 -11.13 18.79
C PRO A 60 -35.81 -11.93 19.15
N LEU A 61 -35.73 -13.24 18.96
CA LEU A 61 -36.81 -14.20 19.23
C LEU A 61 -36.50 -15.08 20.44
N ILE A 62 -35.25 -15.53 20.56
CA ILE A 62 -34.77 -16.40 21.63
C ILE A 62 -33.51 -15.79 22.21
N GLU A 63 -33.50 -15.58 23.53
CA GLU A 63 -32.32 -15.19 24.29
C GLU A 63 -32.14 -16.19 25.44
N THR A 64 -31.05 -16.95 25.42
CA THR A 64 -30.80 -17.99 26.43
C THR A 64 -29.32 -18.26 26.60
N LYS A 65 -28.97 -19.06 27.61
CA LYS A 65 -27.63 -19.60 27.78
C LYS A 65 -27.57 -21.04 27.28
N ILE A 66 -26.47 -21.41 26.62
CA ILE A 66 -26.21 -22.77 26.19
C ILE A 66 -24.89 -23.28 26.78
N TYR A 67 -24.93 -24.49 27.33
CA TYR A 67 -23.79 -25.20 27.91
C TYR A 67 -23.53 -26.56 27.24
N SER A 68 -24.36 -26.92 26.26
CA SER A 68 -24.25 -28.12 25.43
C SER A 68 -24.92 -27.91 24.07
N ASP A 69 -24.68 -28.81 23.12
CA ASP A 69 -25.39 -28.85 21.84
C ASP A 69 -26.88 -29.20 21.99
N LEU A 70 -27.24 -29.87 23.09
CA LEU A 70 -28.60 -30.24 23.45
C LEU A 70 -29.40 -29.02 23.92
N ASP A 71 -28.76 -28.11 24.67
CA ASP A 71 -29.39 -26.85 25.09
C ASP A 71 -29.77 -25.98 23.88
N LEU A 72 -28.86 -25.89 22.90
CA LEU A 72 -29.11 -25.20 21.63
C LEU A 72 -30.31 -25.80 20.91
N TYR A 73 -30.31 -27.13 20.75
CA TYR A 73 -31.39 -27.83 20.06
C TYR A 73 -32.73 -27.72 20.80
N ALA A 74 -32.74 -27.83 22.12
CA ALA A 74 -33.93 -27.71 22.95
C ALA A 74 -34.53 -26.30 22.88
N ALA A 75 -33.68 -25.26 22.96
CA ALA A 75 -34.12 -23.87 22.85
C ALA A 75 -34.76 -23.58 21.48
N VAL A 76 -34.17 -24.10 20.40
CA VAL A 76 -34.68 -23.90 19.05
C VAL A 76 -35.95 -24.72 18.81
N SER A 77 -35.92 -26.03 19.08
CA SER A 77 -37.07 -26.91 18.79
C SER A 77 -38.27 -26.69 19.72
N GLY A 78 -38.08 -26.02 20.85
CA GLY A 78 -39.16 -25.61 21.77
C GLY A 78 -39.82 -24.28 21.42
N PHE A 79 -39.25 -23.50 20.49
CA PHE A 79 -39.78 -22.20 20.11
C PHE A 79 -40.93 -22.34 19.09
N ASN A 80 -41.96 -21.48 19.21
CA ASN A 80 -43.12 -21.50 18.33
C ASN A 80 -42.82 -20.87 16.96
N TRP A 81 -42.13 -21.61 16.08
CA TRP A 81 -41.79 -21.14 14.72
C TRP A 81 -43.01 -20.91 13.82
N LEU A 82 -44.12 -21.62 14.07
CA LEU A 82 -45.37 -21.44 13.33
C LEU A 82 -46.01 -20.06 13.58
N ALA A 83 -45.63 -19.36 14.65
CA ALA A 83 -46.01 -17.97 14.86
C ALA A 83 -45.20 -16.98 13.99
N GLN A 84 -44.07 -17.42 13.41
CA GLN A 84 -43.19 -16.57 12.62
C GLN A 84 -43.36 -16.78 11.11
N PHE A 85 -43.42 -18.02 10.62
CA PHE A 85 -43.62 -18.34 9.20
C PHE A 85 -44.27 -19.72 8.99
N ASP A 86 -44.75 -19.99 7.78
CA ASP A 86 -45.39 -21.25 7.38
C ASP A 86 -44.40 -22.24 6.77
N GLU A 87 -44.77 -23.53 6.73
CA GLU A 87 -43.93 -24.60 6.21
C GLU A 87 -43.52 -24.47 4.73
N ARG A 88 -44.23 -23.63 3.96
CA ARG A 88 -43.96 -23.37 2.53
C ARG A 88 -42.90 -22.30 2.30
N VAL A 89 -42.55 -21.56 3.35
CA VAL A 89 -41.59 -20.46 3.32
C VAL A 89 -40.19 -21.03 3.41
N THR A 90 -39.31 -20.63 2.49
CA THR A 90 -37.91 -21.04 2.53
C THR A 90 -37.16 -20.26 3.60
N PHE A 91 -36.15 -20.88 4.22
CA PHE A 91 -35.36 -20.17 5.24
C PHE A 91 -33.87 -20.45 5.16
N PHE A 92 -33.09 -19.54 5.76
CA PHE A 92 -31.64 -19.72 5.91
C PHE A 92 -31.18 -19.33 7.31
N VAL A 93 -30.24 -20.09 7.85
CA VAL A 93 -29.61 -19.80 9.15
C VAL A 93 -28.18 -19.27 8.94
N ASP A 94 -27.96 -18.03 9.38
CA ASP A 94 -26.63 -17.43 9.50
C ASP A 94 -26.18 -17.52 10.96
N PHE A 95 -25.07 -18.19 11.23
CA PHE A 95 -24.57 -18.40 12.60
C PHE A 95 -23.21 -17.73 12.78
N ASN A 96 -23.11 -16.85 13.78
CA ASN A 96 -21.89 -16.12 14.12
C ASN A 96 -21.48 -16.38 15.56
N GLY A 97 -20.17 -16.55 15.75
CA GLY A 97 -19.56 -16.81 17.05
C GLY A 97 -19.39 -18.30 17.36
N THR A 98 -18.62 -18.57 18.41
CA THR A 98 -18.22 -19.93 18.83
C THR A 98 -18.01 -19.96 20.34
N ASN A 99 -18.14 -21.13 20.95
CA ASN A 99 -17.73 -21.38 22.33
C ASN A 99 -17.09 -22.78 22.45
N GLN A 100 -16.96 -23.31 23.67
CA GLN A 100 -16.34 -24.63 23.89
C GLN A 100 -17.14 -25.79 23.28
N GLU A 101 -18.46 -25.65 23.20
CA GLU A 101 -19.40 -26.66 22.69
C GLU A 101 -19.64 -26.49 21.19
N ILE A 102 -20.01 -25.29 20.76
CA ILE A 102 -20.21 -24.93 19.36
C ILE A 102 -18.90 -24.34 18.83
N ARG A 103 -17.98 -25.22 18.44
CA ARG A 103 -16.63 -24.86 17.98
C ARG A 103 -16.56 -24.37 16.53
N HIS A 104 -17.58 -24.67 15.74
CA HIS A 104 -17.65 -24.32 14.32
C HIS A 104 -19.01 -23.71 14.01
N THR A 105 -19.01 -22.54 13.36
CA THR A 105 -20.23 -21.80 13.02
C THR A 105 -21.18 -22.59 12.12
N GLN A 106 -20.64 -23.35 11.17
CA GLN A 106 -21.44 -24.21 10.29
C GLN A 106 -22.18 -25.31 11.05
N PHE A 107 -21.56 -25.86 12.10
CA PHE A 107 -22.22 -26.83 12.97
C PHE A 107 -23.36 -26.18 13.77
N GLY A 108 -23.12 -24.97 14.33
CA GLY A 108 -24.17 -24.20 14.99
C GLY A 108 -25.36 -23.89 14.06
N ALA A 109 -25.08 -23.41 12.83
CA ALA A 109 -26.11 -23.15 11.83
C ALA A 109 -26.92 -24.40 11.48
N MET A 110 -26.24 -25.53 11.29
CA MET A 110 -26.88 -26.82 11.03
C MET A 110 -27.82 -27.23 12.17
N ARG A 111 -27.38 -27.12 13.44
CA ARG A 111 -28.18 -27.50 14.62
C ARG A 111 -29.42 -26.63 14.80
N VAL A 112 -29.31 -25.33 14.55
CA VAL A 112 -30.47 -24.42 14.55
C VAL A 112 -31.43 -24.78 13.42
N LYS A 113 -30.91 -25.04 12.22
CA LYS A 113 -31.73 -25.46 11.07
C LYS A 113 -32.46 -26.78 11.34
N ASP A 114 -31.78 -27.77 11.92
CA ASP A 114 -32.40 -29.06 12.29
C ASP A 114 -33.49 -28.84 13.35
N GLY A 115 -33.23 -28.05 14.39
CA GLY A 115 -34.24 -27.76 15.43
C GLY A 115 -35.49 -27.05 14.90
N ILE A 116 -35.35 -26.16 13.90
CA ILE A 116 -36.48 -25.52 13.22
C ILE A 116 -37.28 -26.55 12.43
N VAL A 117 -36.62 -27.37 11.60
CA VAL A 117 -37.28 -28.41 10.79
C VAL A 117 -38.02 -29.40 11.68
N ASP A 118 -37.35 -29.90 12.71
CA ASP A 118 -37.91 -30.90 13.63
C ASP A 118 -39.12 -30.34 14.40
N TYR A 119 -39.15 -29.03 14.69
CA TYR A 119 -40.33 -28.38 15.24
C TYR A 119 -41.53 -28.50 14.29
N PHE A 120 -41.39 -28.17 13.00
CA PHE A 120 -42.49 -28.28 12.03
C PHE A 120 -42.97 -29.73 11.87
N GLU A 121 -42.04 -30.68 11.76
CA GLU A 121 -42.38 -32.11 11.66
C GLU A 121 -43.16 -32.60 12.90
N ARG A 122 -42.74 -32.19 14.11
CA ARG A 122 -43.44 -32.51 15.37
C ARG A 122 -44.84 -31.89 15.45
N GLN A 123 -45.07 -30.76 14.79
CA GLN A 123 -46.39 -30.13 14.68
C GLN A 123 -47.25 -30.72 13.54
N GLY A 124 -46.78 -31.78 12.87
CA GLY A 124 -47.50 -32.43 11.77
C GLY A 124 -47.53 -31.60 10.48
N LYS A 125 -46.58 -30.67 10.33
CA LYS A 125 -46.43 -29.82 9.13
C LYS A 125 -45.37 -30.41 8.19
N ALA A 126 -45.42 -29.99 6.93
CA ALA A 126 -44.36 -30.32 6.00
C ALA A 126 -43.03 -29.70 6.47
N ARG A 127 -41.92 -30.30 6.07
CA ARG A 127 -40.58 -29.79 6.32
C ARG A 127 -40.35 -28.51 5.49
N PRO A 128 -39.97 -27.38 6.12
CA PRO A 128 -39.59 -26.18 5.39
C PRO A 128 -38.25 -26.37 4.67
N ASP A 129 -38.16 -25.82 3.46
CA ASP A 129 -36.97 -25.90 2.61
C ASP A 129 -35.94 -24.81 2.93
N VAL A 130 -34.66 -25.10 2.64
CA VAL A 130 -33.55 -24.16 2.86
C VAL A 130 -33.05 -23.61 1.53
N ASP A 131 -33.20 -22.29 1.35
CA ASP A 131 -32.59 -21.56 0.23
C ASP A 131 -31.42 -20.72 0.75
N LYS A 132 -30.22 -20.96 0.23
CA LYS A 132 -29.00 -20.22 0.64
C LYS A 132 -28.81 -18.89 -0.10
N ILE A 133 -29.44 -18.75 -1.26
CA ILE A 133 -29.23 -17.64 -2.20
C ILE A 133 -30.31 -16.58 -1.97
N GLN A 134 -31.58 -16.98 -1.98
CA GLN A 134 -32.74 -16.10 -1.80
C GLN A 134 -33.75 -16.69 -0.81
N PRO A 135 -33.40 -16.78 0.48
CA PRO A 135 -34.35 -17.21 1.50
C PRO A 135 -35.46 -16.19 1.70
N ASP A 136 -36.69 -16.66 1.82
CA ASP A 136 -37.84 -15.85 2.22
C ASP A 136 -37.68 -15.35 3.66
N VAL A 137 -37.15 -16.20 4.55
CA VAL A 137 -36.87 -15.88 5.96
C VAL A 137 -35.41 -16.15 6.29
N ARG A 138 -34.71 -15.14 6.83
CA ARG A 138 -33.35 -15.32 7.34
C ARG A 138 -33.36 -15.28 8.87
N ILE A 139 -32.79 -16.32 9.47
CA ILE A 139 -32.59 -16.45 10.92
C ILE A 139 -31.12 -16.20 11.23
N HIS A 140 -30.87 -15.26 12.13
CA HIS A 140 -29.52 -14.93 12.59
C HIS A 140 -29.31 -15.46 14.00
N ALA A 141 -28.31 -16.31 14.18
CA ALA A 141 -27.89 -16.81 15.47
C ALA A 141 -26.54 -16.20 15.84
N TYR A 142 -26.48 -15.54 16.99
CA TYR A 142 -25.27 -14.95 17.55
C TYR A 142 -24.92 -15.62 18.87
N LEU A 143 -23.74 -16.20 18.95
CA LEU A 143 -23.22 -16.86 20.15
C LEU A 143 -22.00 -16.11 20.67
N ASN A 144 -22.09 -15.61 21.91
CA ASN A 144 -20.97 -15.00 22.60
C ASN A 144 -20.82 -15.58 24.00
N ARG A 145 -19.73 -16.32 24.20
CA ARG A 145 -19.51 -17.16 25.38
C ARG A 145 -20.66 -18.16 25.52
N GLU A 146 -21.43 -18.08 26.60
CA GLU A 146 -22.58 -18.97 26.84
C GLU A 146 -23.89 -18.35 26.34
N ASN A 147 -23.92 -17.05 26.01
CA ASN A 147 -25.15 -16.35 25.64
C ASN A 147 -25.43 -16.52 24.15
N LEU A 148 -26.61 -17.07 23.85
CA LEU A 148 -27.15 -17.26 22.52
C LEU A 148 -28.32 -16.30 22.30
N VAL A 149 -28.28 -15.59 21.18
CA VAL A 149 -29.41 -14.80 20.67
C VAL A 149 -29.77 -15.31 19.29
N ILE A 150 -31.02 -15.74 19.10
CA ILE A 150 -31.57 -16.09 17.78
C ILE A 150 -32.59 -15.04 17.40
N SER A 151 -32.41 -14.44 16.23
CA SER A 151 -33.20 -13.31 15.76
C SER A 151 -33.75 -13.58 14.35
N LEU A 152 -34.91 -13.01 14.06
CA LEU A 152 -35.39 -12.84 12.70
C LEU A 152 -34.67 -11.64 12.06
N ASP A 153 -34.10 -11.82 10.87
CA ASP A 153 -33.48 -10.73 10.11
C ASP A 153 -34.52 -10.04 9.25
N LEU A 154 -34.96 -8.85 9.67
CA LEU A 154 -36.00 -8.09 8.99
C LEU A 154 -35.49 -7.37 7.74
N SER A 155 -34.16 -7.28 7.55
CA SER A 155 -33.55 -6.61 6.41
C SER A 155 -33.51 -7.49 5.15
N GLY A 156 -33.42 -8.82 5.33
CA GLY A 156 -33.23 -9.77 4.23
C GLY A 156 -31.79 -9.73 3.74
N GLU A 157 -31.49 -8.99 2.67
CA GLU A 157 -30.10 -8.70 2.33
C GLU A 157 -29.53 -7.59 3.23
N ALA A 158 -28.22 -7.40 3.19
CA ALA A 158 -27.61 -6.35 3.99
C ALA A 158 -28.05 -4.97 3.48
N LEU A 159 -28.40 -4.08 4.39
CA LEU A 159 -28.87 -2.72 4.11
C LEU A 159 -27.82 -1.86 3.40
N HIS A 160 -26.58 -2.33 3.28
CA HIS A 160 -25.65 -1.62 2.42
C HIS A 160 -26.02 -1.70 0.92
N LEU A 161 -26.82 -2.67 0.51
CA LEU A 161 -27.29 -2.81 -0.87
C LEU A 161 -28.54 -1.95 -1.09
N ARG A 162 -28.35 -0.72 -1.57
CA ARG A 162 -29.44 0.26 -1.82
C ARG A 162 -30.21 -0.01 -3.11
N GLY A 163 -29.70 -0.90 -3.95
CA GLY A 163 -30.28 -1.24 -5.25
C GLY A 163 -29.77 -0.41 -6.44
N TYR A 164 -28.99 0.66 -6.24
CA TYR A 164 -28.54 1.50 -7.35
C TYR A 164 -27.29 1.00 -8.08
N ARG A 165 -26.52 0.09 -7.48
CA ARG A 165 -25.23 -0.39 -8.00
C ARG A 165 -25.39 -1.80 -8.58
N GLU A 166 -25.13 -1.95 -9.88
CA GLU A 166 -25.18 -3.26 -10.58
C GLU A 166 -23.84 -4.02 -10.55
N ASP A 167 -22.71 -3.29 -10.53
CA ASP A 167 -21.35 -3.86 -10.56
C ASP A 167 -20.50 -3.24 -9.44
N ALA A 168 -20.02 -4.09 -8.53
CA ALA A 168 -19.23 -3.67 -7.39
C ALA A 168 -17.82 -3.19 -7.78
N GLY A 169 -17.29 -3.51 -8.97
CA GLY A 169 -15.90 -3.22 -9.33
C GLY A 169 -14.88 -3.78 -8.33
N GLN A 170 -13.63 -3.34 -8.39
CA GLN A 170 -12.60 -3.79 -7.45
C GLN A 170 -12.67 -3.03 -6.12
N ALA A 171 -13.20 -3.72 -5.10
CA ALA A 171 -13.20 -3.33 -3.69
C ALA A 171 -13.80 -1.93 -3.38
N PRO A 172 -15.09 -1.72 -3.68
CA PRO A 172 -15.77 -0.44 -3.52
C PRO A 172 -15.96 -0.07 -2.04
N LEU A 173 -16.05 1.23 -1.77
CA LEU A 173 -16.51 1.72 -0.48
C LEU A 173 -17.96 1.24 -0.27
N ARG A 174 -18.22 0.54 0.85
CA ARG A 174 -19.59 0.23 1.27
C ARG A 174 -20.33 1.52 1.50
N GLU A 175 -21.57 1.61 1.05
CA GLU A 175 -22.33 2.85 1.07
C GLU A 175 -22.77 3.22 2.50
N THR A 176 -22.79 2.26 3.45
CA THR A 176 -22.97 2.57 4.90
C THR A 176 -21.77 3.31 5.45
N LEU A 177 -20.57 2.90 5.04
CA LEU A 177 -19.32 3.60 5.36
C LEU A 177 -19.25 4.94 4.62
N ALA A 178 -19.71 5.03 3.38
CA ALA A 178 -19.78 6.29 2.63
C ALA A 178 -20.70 7.30 3.30
N ALA A 179 -21.92 6.90 3.70
CA ALA A 179 -22.84 7.75 4.47
C ALA A 179 -22.19 8.23 5.77
N ALA A 180 -21.51 7.34 6.51
CA ALA A 180 -20.80 7.72 7.73
C ALA A 180 -19.65 8.71 7.48
N ILE A 181 -18.91 8.56 6.38
CA ILE A 181 -17.86 9.49 5.96
C ILE A 181 -18.47 10.86 5.64
N VAL A 182 -19.59 10.92 4.91
CA VAL A 182 -20.31 12.17 4.64
C VAL A 182 -20.76 12.84 5.93
N MET A 183 -21.41 12.11 6.85
CA MET A 183 -21.87 12.65 8.15
C MET A 183 -20.72 13.18 9.01
N ARG A 184 -19.54 12.55 8.96
CA ARG A 184 -18.34 12.98 9.70
C ARG A 184 -17.52 14.05 8.99
N SER A 185 -17.79 14.32 7.71
CA SER A 185 -16.96 15.20 6.89
C SER A 185 -16.97 16.65 7.36
N GLY A 186 -18.02 17.07 8.06
CA GLY A 186 -18.28 18.48 8.39
C GLY A 186 -19.02 19.23 7.29
N TRP A 187 -19.39 18.56 6.20
CA TRP A 187 -20.26 19.12 5.16
C TRP A 187 -21.58 19.61 5.74
N GLN A 188 -21.99 20.81 5.32
CA GLN A 188 -23.26 21.41 5.68
C GLN A 188 -24.25 21.15 4.54
N VAL A 189 -25.39 20.55 4.84
CA VAL A 189 -26.46 20.29 3.86
C VAL A 189 -26.86 21.62 3.19
N GLY A 190 -26.99 21.63 1.86
CA GLY A 190 -27.26 22.85 1.07
C GLY A 190 -26.01 23.63 0.65
N SER A 191 -24.81 23.25 1.11
CA SER A 191 -23.54 23.81 0.63
C SER A 191 -22.91 22.92 -0.45
N PRO A 192 -22.08 23.48 -1.36
CA PRO A 192 -21.42 22.69 -2.40
C PRO A 192 -20.58 21.53 -1.85
N LEU A 193 -20.66 20.38 -2.52
CA LEU A 193 -19.84 19.21 -2.19
C LEU A 193 -19.09 18.74 -3.43
N VAL A 194 -17.76 18.66 -3.31
CA VAL A 194 -16.86 18.32 -4.42
C VAL A 194 -16.08 17.05 -4.07
N ASP A 195 -16.10 16.07 -4.96
CA ASP A 195 -15.20 14.91 -4.90
C ASP A 195 -14.29 14.86 -6.13
N PRO A 196 -12.99 15.14 -5.99
CA PRO A 196 -12.07 15.27 -7.12
C PRO A 196 -11.51 13.93 -7.64
N MET A 197 -11.79 12.82 -6.95
CA MET A 197 -11.40 11.46 -7.32
C MET A 197 -12.56 10.51 -6.96
N CYS A 198 -13.72 10.76 -7.56
CA CYS A 198 -15.00 10.25 -7.09
C CYS A 198 -15.25 8.77 -7.36
N GLY A 199 -14.45 8.13 -8.23
CA GLY A 199 -14.62 6.74 -8.62
C GLY A 199 -16.04 6.46 -9.11
N SER A 200 -16.72 5.53 -8.45
CA SER A 200 -18.12 5.16 -8.74
C SER A 200 -19.18 6.13 -8.21
N GLY A 201 -18.78 7.28 -7.65
CA GLY A 201 -19.67 8.35 -7.21
C GLY A 201 -20.33 8.17 -5.85
N THR A 202 -19.99 7.10 -5.12
CA THR A 202 -20.73 6.66 -3.92
C THR A 202 -20.85 7.73 -2.83
N LEU A 203 -19.79 8.49 -2.56
CA LEU A 203 -19.82 9.56 -1.55
C LEU A 203 -20.81 10.67 -1.92
N LEU A 204 -20.80 11.10 -3.18
CA LEU A 204 -21.71 12.13 -3.68
C LEU A 204 -23.16 11.64 -3.77
N ILE A 205 -23.37 10.37 -4.14
CA ILE A 205 -24.72 9.77 -4.20
C ILE A 205 -25.34 9.71 -2.81
N GLU A 206 -24.61 9.23 -1.80
CA GLU A 206 -25.12 9.20 -0.42
C GLU A 206 -25.40 10.61 0.10
N ALA A 207 -24.52 11.58 -0.17
CA ALA A 207 -24.72 12.97 0.23
C ALA A 207 -25.94 13.61 -0.45
N ALA A 208 -26.12 13.38 -1.75
CA ALA A 208 -27.27 13.88 -2.50
C ALA A 208 -28.58 13.27 -2.01
N GLN A 209 -28.61 11.96 -1.69
CA GLN A 209 -29.79 11.34 -1.08
C GLN A 209 -30.08 11.84 0.33
N ILE A 210 -29.05 12.15 1.14
CA ILE A 210 -29.21 12.77 2.47
C ILE A 210 -29.90 14.14 2.34
N GLU A 211 -29.45 14.98 1.41
CA GLU A 211 -30.02 16.30 1.17
C GLU A 211 -31.44 16.22 0.60
N ALA A 212 -31.65 15.37 -0.40
CA ALA A 212 -32.93 15.14 -1.06
C ALA A 212 -33.97 14.39 -0.20
N LYS A 213 -33.61 14.03 1.04
CA LYS A 213 -34.44 13.23 1.95
C LYS A 213 -34.99 11.97 1.26
N ILE A 214 -34.20 11.34 0.40
CA ILE A 214 -34.54 10.06 -0.24
C ILE A 214 -34.11 8.96 0.72
N ALA A 215 -35.05 8.15 1.21
CA ALA A 215 -34.72 7.02 2.06
C ALA A 215 -33.77 6.03 1.34
N PRO A 216 -32.69 5.54 1.98
CA PRO A 216 -31.68 4.68 1.34
C PRO A 216 -32.27 3.39 0.74
N GLN A 217 -33.35 2.85 1.32
CA GLN A 217 -33.97 1.61 0.86
C GLN A 217 -35.29 1.83 0.09
N LEU A 218 -35.57 3.04 -0.38
CA LEU A 218 -36.85 3.39 -1.00
C LEU A 218 -37.25 2.46 -2.15
N TYR A 219 -36.27 2.08 -2.97
CA TYR A 219 -36.46 1.24 -4.16
C TYR A 219 -36.18 -0.25 -3.89
N ARG A 220 -35.97 -0.64 -2.63
CA ARG A 220 -35.74 -2.04 -2.27
C ARG A 220 -37.03 -2.84 -2.45
N LEU A 221 -36.95 -3.90 -3.27
CA LEU A 221 -38.10 -4.71 -3.66
C LEU A 221 -38.42 -5.83 -2.67
N HIS A 222 -37.40 -6.39 -2.00
CA HIS A 222 -37.54 -7.56 -1.14
C HIS A 222 -36.95 -7.31 0.24
N TRP A 223 -37.68 -7.75 1.26
CA TRP A 223 -37.36 -7.56 2.67
C TRP A 223 -37.47 -8.87 3.45
N GLY A 224 -36.71 -8.95 4.55
CA GLY A 224 -36.75 -10.14 5.42
C GLY A 224 -38.04 -10.27 6.24
N PHE A 225 -38.93 -9.28 6.15
CA PHE A 225 -40.27 -9.31 6.76
C PHE A 225 -41.38 -9.73 5.78
N ASP A 226 -41.10 -9.89 4.48
CA ASP A 226 -42.14 -10.14 3.45
C ASP A 226 -42.97 -11.41 3.76
N PHE A 227 -42.34 -12.42 4.36
CA PHE A 227 -42.95 -13.70 4.74
C PHE A 227 -43.10 -13.88 6.26
N TRP A 228 -42.90 -12.81 7.03
CA TRP A 228 -43.09 -12.84 8.46
C TRP A 228 -44.57 -12.68 8.81
N LYS A 229 -45.14 -13.63 9.55
CA LYS A 229 -46.58 -13.64 9.89
C LYS A 229 -47.07 -12.43 10.67
N ALA A 230 -46.21 -11.80 11.47
CA ALA A 230 -46.56 -10.61 12.23
C ALA A 230 -46.22 -9.30 11.49
N HIS A 231 -45.94 -9.37 10.18
CA HIS A 231 -45.80 -8.20 9.31
C HIS A 231 -47.09 -7.39 9.27
N ASN A 232 -46.98 -6.10 9.58
CA ASN A 232 -48.07 -5.14 9.53
C ASN A 232 -47.99 -4.33 8.23
N GLN A 233 -48.72 -4.81 7.22
CA GLN A 233 -48.73 -4.21 5.88
C GLN A 233 -49.18 -2.74 5.89
N SER A 234 -50.18 -2.40 6.70
CA SER A 234 -50.70 -1.02 6.75
C SER A 234 -49.67 -0.03 7.32
N ALA A 235 -48.94 -0.41 8.37
CA ALA A 235 -47.87 0.41 8.93
C ALA A 235 -46.71 0.58 7.93
N TRP A 236 -46.34 -0.49 7.20
CA TRP A 236 -45.33 -0.42 6.15
C TRP A 236 -45.72 0.53 5.02
N GLU A 237 -46.93 0.38 4.47
CA GLU A 237 -47.43 1.21 3.38
C GLU A 237 -47.46 2.69 3.79
N LYS A 238 -47.91 2.98 5.00
CA LYS A 238 -47.89 4.35 5.55
C LYS A 238 -46.48 4.93 5.56
N VAL A 239 -45.52 4.24 6.18
CA VAL A 239 -44.12 4.71 6.29
C VAL A 239 -43.46 4.86 4.91
N LYS A 240 -43.76 3.95 3.98
CA LYS A 240 -43.25 4.01 2.61
C LYS A 240 -43.83 5.21 1.85
N ASN A 241 -45.13 5.44 1.94
CA ASN A 241 -45.78 6.58 1.28
C ASN A 241 -45.28 7.91 1.83
N GLU A 242 -45.14 8.04 3.16
CA GLU A 242 -44.53 9.21 3.80
C GLU A 242 -43.12 9.51 3.25
N ALA A 243 -42.32 8.46 3.01
CA ALA A 243 -40.98 8.61 2.45
C ALA A 243 -40.97 9.00 0.97
N ILE A 244 -41.93 8.52 0.17
CA ILE A 244 -42.09 8.91 -1.23
C ILE A 244 -42.49 10.38 -1.31
N GLU A 245 -43.52 10.79 -0.56
CA GLU A 245 -44.02 12.17 -0.55
C GLU A 245 -42.92 13.15 -0.14
N LEU A 246 -42.17 12.85 0.94
CA LEU A 246 -41.06 13.69 1.40
C LEU A 246 -39.94 13.80 0.36
N ALA A 247 -39.60 12.70 -0.31
CA ALA A 247 -38.58 12.69 -1.36
C ALA A 247 -39.00 13.52 -2.58
N GLU A 248 -40.27 13.43 -3.00
CA GLU A 248 -40.81 14.22 -4.11
C GLU A 248 -40.89 15.71 -3.81
N GLU A 249 -41.27 16.08 -2.58
CA GLU A 249 -41.30 17.46 -2.11
C GLU A 249 -39.89 18.07 -2.15
N LYS A 250 -38.92 17.41 -1.51
CA LYS A 250 -37.58 17.97 -1.32
C LYS A 250 -36.76 18.03 -2.60
N GLN A 251 -36.91 17.05 -3.50
CA GLN A 251 -36.21 17.07 -4.79
C GLN A 251 -36.56 18.29 -5.65
N ARG A 252 -37.76 18.85 -5.52
CA ARG A 252 -38.17 20.05 -6.27
C ARG A 252 -37.49 21.33 -5.79
N GLU A 253 -36.98 21.34 -4.56
CA GLU A 253 -36.37 22.52 -3.93
C GLU A 253 -34.86 22.62 -4.18
N ILE A 254 -34.20 21.48 -4.43
CA ILE A 254 -32.73 21.40 -4.41
C ILE A 254 -32.14 21.79 -5.76
N GLN A 255 -31.17 22.70 -5.71
CA GLN A 255 -30.38 23.09 -6.88
C GLN A 255 -29.14 22.19 -7.03
N PRO A 256 -28.63 21.95 -8.25
CA PRO A 256 -27.45 21.13 -8.43
C PRO A 256 -26.17 21.80 -7.90
N HIS A 257 -25.57 21.25 -6.84
CA HIS A 257 -24.29 21.70 -6.26
C HIS A 257 -23.35 20.57 -5.83
N PHE A 258 -23.56 19.35 -6.33
CA PHE A 258 -22.62 18.24 -6.18
C PHE A 258 -21.74 18.12 -7.42
N TYR A 259 -20.43 17.96 -7.23
CA TYR A 259 -19.46 17.93 -8.34
C TYR A 259 -18.50 16.74 -8.18
N GLY A 260 -18.54 15.81 -9.13
CA GLY A 260 -17.67 14.64 -9.17
C GLY A 260 -16.69 14.70 -10.32
N PHE A 261 -15.40 14.53 -10.00
CA PHE A 261 -14.33 14.42 -10.97
C PHE A 261 -13.58 13.11 -10.82
N ASP A 262 -13.13 12.55 -11.94
CA ASP A 262 -12.20 11.42 -11.95
C ASP A 262 -11.37 11.45 -13.24
N LEU A 263 -10.18 10.84 -13.19
CA LEU A 263 -9.31 10.72 -14.35
C LEU A 263 -9.84 9.64 -15.32
N ASP A 264 -10.44 8.56 -14.81
CA ASP A 264 -10.93 7.45 -15.61
C ASP A 264 -12.38 7.65 -16.05
N HIS A 265 -12.59 7.93 -17.33
CA HIS A 265 -13.93 8.05 -17.94
C HIS A 265 -14.82 6.82 -17.70
N ARG A 266 -14.24 5.62 -17.59
CA ARG A 266 -15.01 4.38 -17.37
C ARG A 266 -15.68 4.37 -15.99
N VAL A 267 -15.01 4.88 -14.95
CA VAL A 267 -15.63 4.96 -13.61
C VAL A 267 -16.67 6.06 -13.54
N LEU A 268 -16.47 7.17 -14.26
CA LEU A 268 -17.47 8.24 -14.37
C LEU A 268 -18.76 7.78 -15.04
N LYS A 269 -18.69 6.96 -16.10
CA LYS A 269 -19.89 6.33 -16.69
C LYS A 269 -20.65 5.50 -15.67
N LYS A 270 -19.94 4.74 -14.82
CA LYS A 270 -20.56 3.97 -13.73
C LYS A 270 -21.18 4.91 -12.68
N ALA A 271 -20.50 5.99 -12.31
CA ALA A 271 -21.02 6.98 -11.37
C ALA A 271 -22.31 7.64 -11.88
N GLN A 272 -22.36 8.01 -13.15
CA GLN A 272 -23.56 8.56 -13.79
C GLN A 272 -24.74 7.57 -13.75
N LYS A 273 -24.50 6.30 -14.12
CA LYS A 273 -25.52 5.25 -14.07
C LYS A 273 -26.00 5.00 -12.65
N ASN A 274 -25.09 4.90 -11.68
CA ASN A 274 -25.42 4.72 -10.27
C ASN A 274 -26.26 5.89 -9.73
N ALA A 275 -25.91 7.14 -10.07
CA ALA A 275 -26.67 8.31 -9.66
C ALA A 275 -28.06 8.37 -10.31
N GLN A 276 -28.20 7.90 -11.55
CA GLN A 276 -29.50 7.74 -12.20
C GLN A 276 -30.36 6.71 -11.47
N ASN A 277 -29.82 5.53 -11.21
CA ASN A 277 -30.51 4.48 -10.47
C ASN A 277 -30.85 4.90 -9.03
N ALA A 278 -30.05 5.77 -8.42
CA ALA A 278 -30.28 6.32 -7.09
C ALA A 278 -31.28 7.49 -7.04
N GLY A 279 -31.75 7.96 -8.20
CA GLY A 279 -32.71 9.07 -8.32
C GLY A 279 -32.10 10.48 -8.18
N VAL A 280 -30.77 10.63 -8.14
CA VAL A 280 -30.08 11.90 -7.83
C VAL A 280 -29.19 12.43 -8.95
N SER A 281 -29.28 11.85 -10.16
CA SER A 281 -28.45 12.23 -11.31
C SER A 281 -28.52 13.73 -11.64
N HIS A 282 -29.69 14.34 -11.53
CA HIS A 282 -29.91 15.76 -11.84
C HIS A 282 -29.23 16.71 -10.84
N LEU A 283 -28.86 16.24 -9.65
CA LEU A 283 -28.20 17.03 -8.61
C LEU A 283 -26.67 17.05 -8.74
N ILE A 284 -26.10 16.09 -9.49
CA ILE A 284 -24.65 15.86 -9.54
C ILE A 284 -24.10 16.14 -10.94
N LYS A 285 -23.08 17.01 -11.01
CA LYS A 285 -22.32 17.29 -12.23
C LYS A 285 -21.06 16.45 -12.26
N TRP A 286 -20.88 15.67 -13.32
CA TRP A 286 -19.74 14.79 -13.52
C TRP A 286 -18.82 15.35 -14.61
N GLN A 287 -17.51 15.35 -14.36
CA GLN A 287 -16.53 15.81 -15.35
C GLN A 287 -15.25 14.98 -15.28
N GLN A 288 -14.74 14.56 -16.45
CA GLN A 288 -13.40 13.96 -16.51
C GLN A 288 -12.35 15.05 -16.28
N ALA A 289 -11.51 14.87 -15.27
CA ALA A 289 -10.43 15.81 -14.96
C ALA A 289 -9.34 15.13 -14.12
N ASP A 290 -8.10 15.57 -14.33
CA ASP A 290 -6.99 15.25 -13.43
C ASP A 290 -7.04 16.17 -12.21
N VAL A 291 -6.78 15.63 -11.01
CA VAL A 291 -6.67 16.41 -9.78
C VAL A 291 -5.62 17.52 -9.90
N ALA A 292 -4.57 17.35 -10.71
CA ALA A 292 -3.57 18.39 -10.97
C ALA A 292 -4.15 19.66 -11.61
N ALA A 293 -5.24 19.51 -12.37
CA ALA A 293 -5.97 20.59 -13.02
C ALA A 293 -7.28 20.97 -12.29
N LEU A 294 -7.53 20.43 -11.10
CA LEU A 294 -8.74 20.66 -10.31
C LEU A 294 -8.96 22.16 -10.07
N LYS A 295 -10.12 22.69 -10.49
CA LYS A 295 -10.56 24.08 -10.22
C LYS A 295 -11.80 24.07 -9.33
N ASN A 296 -12.00 25.14 -8.57
CA ASN A 296 -13.22 25.30 -7.79
C ASN A 296 -14.41 25.61 -8.74
N PRO A 297 -15.47 24.77 -8.77
CA PRO A 297 -16.63 25.01 -9.62
C PRO A 297 -17.55 26.14 -9.13
N ARG A 298 -17.38 26.61 -7.89
CA ARG A 298 -18.18 27.66 -7.24
C ARG A 298 -17.29 28.71 -6.57
N LEU A 299 -16.93 29.75 -7.32
CA LEU A 299 -15.95 30.77 -6.88
C LEU A 299 -16.42 31.62 -5.68
N ASN A 300 -17.74 31.82 -5.51
CA ASN A 300 -18.31 32.71 -4.50
C ASN A 300 -18.98 31.97 -3.34
N GLU A 301 -18.85 30.64 -3.29
CA GLU A 301 -19.46 29.80 -2.24
C GLU A 301 -18.37 29.03 -1.51
N VAL A 302 -18.63 28.74 -0.24
CA VAL A 302 -17.80 27.86 0.58
C VAL A 302 -18.54 26.56 0.77
N GLY A 303 -17.85 25.45 0.53
CA GLY A 303 -18.41 24.11 0.62
C GLY A 303 -17.44 23.15 1.29
N THR A 304 -17.61 21.87 0.97
CA THR A 304 -16.71 20.81 1.39
C THR A 304 -16.12 20.07 0.20
N VAL A 305 -14.81 19.81 0.24
CA VAL A 305 -14.19 18.79 -0.60
C VAL A 305 -14.16 17.48 0.17
N ILE A 306 -14.78 16.44 -0.34
CA ILE A 306 -14.78 15.09 0.25
C ILE A 306 -14.10 14.13 -0.70
N CYS A 307 -13.22 13.25 -0.20
CA CYS A 307 -12.48 12.38 -1.09
C CYS A 307 -12.03 11.08 -0.43
N ASN A 308 -12.03 10.00 -1.21
CA ASN A 308 -11.38 8.73 -0.88
C ASN A 308 -10.28 8.44 -1.94
N PRO A 309 -9.15 9.17 -1.89
CA PRO A 309 -8.06 9.03 -2.86
C PRO A 309 -7.46 7.62 -2.89
N PRO A 310 -6.76 7.25 -3.96
CA PRO A 310 -6.09 5.96 -4.05
C PRO A 310 -5.01 5.79 -2.98
N TYR A 311 -4.86 4.56 -2.49
CA TYR A 311 -3.84 4.14 -1.54
C TYR A 311 -3.40 2.70 -1.86
N GLY A 312 -2.23 2.29 -1.37
CA GLY A 312 -1.66 0.96 -1.62
C GLY A 312 -1.50 0.64 -3.11
N GLU A 313 -1.67 -0.63 -3.47
CA GLU A 313 -1.51 -1.13 -4.85
C GLU A 313 -2.63 -0.70 -5.81
N ARG A 314 -3.62 0.08 -5.37
CA ARG A 314 -4.85 0.32 -6.13
C ARG A 314 -4.65 1.10 -7.44
N LEU A 315 -3.71 2.05 -7.50
CA LEU A 315 -3.57 2.92 -8.68
C LEU A 315 -2.15 3.44 -8.96
N GLY A 316 -1.10 2.98 -8.27
CA GLY A 316 0.26 3.44 -8.59
C GLY A 316 1.36 2.96 -7.65
N THR A 317 2.60 3.31 -8.01
CA THR A 317 3.76 3.12 -7.14
C THR A 317 3.69 4.10 -5.96
N THR A 318 4.36 3.79 -4.85
CA THR A 318 4.43 4.71 -3.69
C THR A 318 4.88 6.14 -4.08
N PRO A 319 5.87 6.35 -4.97
CA PRO A 319 6.21 7.69 -5.47
C PRO A 319 5.08 8.40 -6.21
N ALA A 320 4.31 7.69 -7.05
CA ALA A 320 3.17 8.27 -7.74
C ALA A 320 2.08 8.74 -6.76
N LEU A 321 1.82 7.96 -5.71
CA LEU A 321 0.89 8.35 -4.65
C LEU A 321 1.39 9.56 -3.86
N ILE A 322 2.68 9.62 -3.52
CA ILE A 322 3.27 10.79 -2.84
C ILE A 322 3.10 12.06 -3.68
N ALA A 323 3.38 11.97 -4.98
CA ALA A 323 3.21 13.07 -5.92
C ALA A 323 1.74 13.51 -6.01
N LEU A 324 0.82 12.54 -6.13
CA LEU A 324 -0.61 12.78 -6.19
C LEU A 324 -1.13 13.56 -4.98
N TYR A 325 -0.84 13.08 -3.76
CA TYR A 325 -1.29 13.76 -2.53
C TYR A 325 -0.64 15.13 -2.37
N SER A 326 0.63 15.28 -2.77
CA SER A 326 1.32 16.57 -2.72
C SER A 326 0.67 17.60 -3.66
N VAL A 327 0.39 17.20 -4.90
CA VAL A 327 -0.31 18.03 -5.90
C VAL A 327 -1.73 18.33 -5.42
N PHE A 328 -2.44 17.34 -4.89
CA PHE A 328 -3.79 17.53 -4.37
C PHE A 328 -3.83 18.58 -3.25
N GLY A 329 -2.91 18.49 -2.27
CA GLY A 329 -2.77 19.50 -1.21
C GLY A 329 -2.49 20.91 -1.74
N GLN A 330 -1.67 21.04 -2.78
CA GLN A 330 -1.40 22.33 -3.44
C GLN A 330 -2.65 22.90 -4.13
N ARG A 331 -3.41 22.07 -4.84
CA ARG A 331 -4.64 22.49 -5.52
C ARG A 331 -5.72 22.91 -4.53
N LEU A 332 -5.89 22.17 -3.43
CA LEU A 332 -6.81 22.54 -2.35
C LEU A 332 -6.52 23.95 -1.81
N LYS A 333 -5.24 24.23 -1.48
CA LYS A 333 -4.83 25.54 -0.96
C LYS A 333 -4.96 26.69 -1.97
N LYS A 334 -4.90 26.37 -3.26
CA LYS A 334 -4.98 27.37 -4.33
C LYS A 334 -6.42 27.73 -4.70
N GLU A 335 -7.29 26.72 -4.77
CA GLU A 335 -8.61 26.85 -5.41
C GLU A 335 -9.76 26.84 -4.38
N PHE A 336 -9.56 26.24 -3.20
CA PHE A 336 -10.61 25.99 -2.21
C PHE A 336 -10.34 26.72 -0.88
N CYS A 337 -9.84 27.96 -0.94
CA CYS A 337 -9.65 28.80 0.25
C CYS A 337 -10.95 28.94 1.05
N GLY A 338 -10.89 28.78 2.38
CA GLY A 338 -12.06 28.83 3.26
C GLY A 338 -12.90 27.54 3.30
N TRP A 339 -12.68 26.59 2.38
CA TRP A 339 -13.46 25.35 2.35
C TRP A 339 -13.01 24.37 3.43
N ASN A 340 -13.96 23.51 3.82
CA ASN A 340 -13.69 22.32 4.61
C ASN A 340 -13.23 21.19 3.67
N VAL A 341 -12.31 20.36 4.13
CA VAL A 341 -11.81 19.21 3.36
C VAL A 341 -11.86 17.97 4.23
N SER A 342 -12.43 16.88 3.74
CA SER A 342 -12.46 15.59 4.43
C SER A 342 -11.89 14.50 3.54
N VAL A 343 -10.81 13.87 4.00
CA VAL A 343 -10.09 12.86 3.21
C VAL A 343 -10.07 11.53 3.98
N PHE A 344 -10.51 10.46 3.32
CA PHE A 344 -10.49 9.10 3.83
C PHE A 344 -9.36 8.29 3.18
N SER A 345 -8.51 7.64 3.97
CA SER A 345 -7.36 6.85 3.46
C SER A 345 -6.99 5.71 4.41
N SER A 346 -6.50 4.59 3.88
CA SER A 346 -5.85 3.55 4.70
C SER A 346 -4.39 3.88 5.06
N GLU A 347 -3.79 4.86 4.39
CA GLU A 347 -2.41 5.30 4.62
C GLU A 347 -2.40 6.71 5.20
N SER A 348 -2.27 6.79 6.53
CA SER A 348 -2.26 8.04 7.26
C SER A 348 -1.10 8.97 6.88
N THR A 349 0.02 8.39 6.42
CA THR A 349 1.24 9.12 6.05
C THR A 349 1.13 9.83 4.71
N LEU A 350 0.35 9.30 3.76
CA LEU A 350 0.08 10.00 2.49
C LEU A 350 -0.73 11.28 2.73
N LEU A 351 -1.59 11.29 3.74
CA LEU A 351 -2.36 12.49 4.12
C LEU A 351 -1.47 13.64 4.60
N ASP A 352 -0.26 13.34 5.09
CA ASP A 352 0.67 14.37 5.55
C ASP A 352 1.33 15.10 4.35
N CYS A 353 1.36 14.46 3.16
CA CYS A 353 1.75 15.11 1.90
C CYS A 353 0.79 16.25 1.49
N LEU A 354 -0.44 16.30 2.01
CA LEU A 354 -1.35 17.43 1.80
C LEU A 354 -0.83 18.74 2.41
N ARG A 355 0.10 18.64 3.39
CA ARG A 355 0.67 19.78 4.14
C ARG A 355 -0.40 20.63 4.82
N MET A 356 -1.40 19.98 5.40
CA MET A 356 -2.48 20.62 6.15
C MET A 356 -2.60 19.97 7.52
N ARG A 357 -2.92 20.76 8.53
CA ARG A 357 -3.17 20.25 9.88
C ARG A 357 -4.64 19.82 9.99
N ALA A 358 -4.86 18.56 10.34
CA ALA A 358 -6.21 18.06 10.56
C ALA A 358 -6.83 18.71 11.82
N SER A 359 -8.08 19.15 11.71
CA SER A 359 -8.88 19.67 12.83
C SER A 359 -9.56 18.54 13.61
N ARG A 360 -9.95 17.47 12.91
CA ARG A 360 -10.55 16.26 13.48
C ARG A 360 -10.04 15.01 12.76
N GLN A 361 -10.04 13.89 13.48
CA GLN A 361 -9.71 12.58 12.92
C GLN A 361 -10.66 11.50 13.43
N PHE A 362 -11.01 10.56 12.57
CA PHE A 362 -11.87 9.42 12.90
C PHE A 362 -11.24 8.14 12.37
N LYS A 363 -11.25 7.08 13.18
CA LYS A 363 -10.83 5.74 12.75
C LYS A 363 -12.03 4.95 12.25
N ALA A 364 -11.84 4.18 11.19
CA ALA A 364 -12.84 3.27 10.66
C ALA A 364 -12.17 2.08 9.98
N LYS A 365 -12.93 1.01 9.76
CA LYS A 365 -12.47 -0.13 8.95
C LYS A 365 -13.17 -0.15 7.60
N ASN A 366 -12.40 -0.36 6.54
CA ASN A 366 -12.91 -0.69 5.21
C ASN A 366 -12.54 -2.14 4.87
N GLY A 367 -13.42 -3.07 5.22
CA GLY A 367 -13.09 -4.50 5.20
C GLY A 367 -11.95 -4.81 6.19
N PRO A 368 -10.83 -5.44 5.75
CA PRO A 368 -9.69 -5.71 6.61
C PRO A 368 -8.81 -4.48 6.87
N LEU A 369 -8.95 -3.42 6.07
CA LEU A 369 -8.06 -2.25 6.13
C LEU A 369 -8.45 -1.32 7.27
N ASP A 370 -7.48 -0.96 8.09
CA ASP A 370 -7.61 0.14 9.03
C ASP A 370 -7.46 1.47 8.27
N CYS A 371 -8.46 2.33 8.38
CA CYS A 371 -8.54 3.60 7.68
C CYS A 371 -8.73 4.75 8.66
N VAL A 372 -8.34 5.93 8.20
CA VAL A 372 -8.56 7.19 8.89
C VAL A 372 -9.26 8.18 7.98
N GLN A 373 -10.24 8.88 8.54
CA GLN A 373 -10.81 10.09 7.98
C GLN A 373 -10.18 11.28 8.70
N LYS A 374 -9.57 12.22 7.97
CA LYS A 374 -9.07 13.47 8.52
C LYS A 374 -9.85 14.64 7.92
N ASN A 375 -10.33 15.55 8.77
CA ASN A 375 -10.96 16.80 8.34
C ASN A 375 -9.95 17.95 8.48
N TYR A 376 -9.97 18.88 7.55
CA TYR A 376 -9.07 20.02 7.46
C TYR A 376 -9.85 21.27 7.11
N GLN A 377 -9.36 22.42 7.60
CA GLN A 377 -9.83 23.73 7.18
C GLN A 377 -8.78 24.36 6.27
N VAL A 378 -9.15 24.77 5.06
CA VAL A 378 -8.25 25.55 4.18
C VAL A 378 -8.27 27.00 4.65
N SER A 379 -7.10 27.55 4.99
CA SER A 379 -6.99 28.94 5.42
C SER A 379 -7.45 29.91 4.32
N GLU A 380 -8.18 30.96 4.73
CA GLU A 380 -8.49 32.09 3.86
C GLU A 380 -7.20 32.86 3.51
N ARG A 381 -7.10 33.37 2.28
CA ARG A 381 -6.04 34.34 1.96
C ARG A 381 -6.45 35.68 2.59
N LYS A 382 -5.62 36.21 3.50
CA LYS A 382 -5.76 37.62 3.90
C LYS A 382 -5.59 38.47 2.65
N SER A 383 -6.62 39.25 2.33
CA SER A 383 -6.60 40.23 1.26
C SER A 383 -5.66 41.37 1.63
N ASP A 384 -4.40 41.27 1.25
CA ASP A 384 -3.59 42.48 1.10
C ASP A 384 -4.03 43.17 -0.19
N THR A 385 -4.35 44.45 -0.03
CA THR A 385 -4.85 45.43 -0.98
C THR A 385 -4.30 45.27 -2.41
N ILE A 386 -5.23 45.32 -3.36
CA ILE A 386 -4.96 45.47 -4.80
C ILE A 386 -4.33 46.85 -5.01
N THR A 387 -3.01 46.92 -5.20
CA THR A 387 -2.35 48.03 -5.89
C THR A 387 -1.37 47.48 -6.90
N ASP A 388 -1.72 47.76 -8.16
CA ASP A 388 -0.93 47.86 -9.38
C ASP A 388 -0.12 46.67 -9.90
N GLU A 389 -0.43 46.40 -11.16
CA GLU A 389 0.28 45.64 -12.18
C GLU A 389 1.80 45.89 -12.16
N LYS A 390 2.49 45.15 -11.31
CA LYS A 390 3.77 44.56 -11.68
C LYS A 390 3.55 43.07 -11.75
N GLU A 391 3.94 42.49 -12.89
CA GLU A 391 4.11 41.05 -13.06
C GLU A 391 4.90 40.50 -11.87
N LEU A 392 4.18 40.05 -10.86
CA LEU A 392 4.70 39.21 -9.80
C LEU A 392 4.98 37.88 -10.49
N GLU A 393 6.23 37.68 -10.89
CA GLU A 393 6.79 36.36 -11.11
C GLU A 393 6.49 35.52 -9.86
N PHE A 394 5.40 34.77 -9.96
CA PHE A 394 4.88 33.97 -8.87
C PHE A 394 5.83 32.78 -8.68
N ASN A 395 6.61 32.80 -7.60
CA ASN A 395 7.49 31.71 -7.20
C ASN A 395 6.76 30.36 -7.28
N ARG A 396 7.14 29.53 -8.25
CA ARG A 396 6.56 28.20 -8.53
C ARG A 396 6.84 27.16 -7.43
N THR A 397 7.39 27.55 -6.28
CA THR A 397 7.97 26.63 -5.31
C THR A 397 7.68 27.10 -3.89
N SER A 398 6.60 26.59 -3.28
CA SER A 398 6.72 26.24 -1.86
C SER A 398 7.69 25.07 -1.80
N GLU A 399 8.99 25.35 -1.64
CA GLU A 399 10.04 24.34 -1.66
C GLU A 399 9.80 23.32 -0.55
N VAL A 400 9.46 22.09 -0.92
CA VAL A 400 9.42 20.96 0.00
C VAL A 400 10.85 20.59 0.33
N ALA A 401 11.20 20.50 1.62
CA ALA A 401 12.55 20.19 2.08
C ALA A 401 13.63 21.05 1.39
N PRO A 402 13.61 22.40 1.55
CA PRO A 402 14.43 23.32 0.77
C PRO A 402 15.93 23.04 0.92
N ASP A 403 16.40 22.69 2.12
CA ASP A 403 17.82 22.35 2.34
C ASP A 403 18.25 21.11 1.53
N PHE A 404 17.39 20.09 1.50
CA PHE A 404 17.63 18.88 0.72
C PHE A 404 17.57 19.19 -0.78
N ALA A 405 16.55 19.91 -1.24
CA ALA A 405 16.39 20.30 -2.64
C ALA A 405 17.59 21.11 -3.16
N ASN A 406 18.00 22.13 -2.40
CA ASN A 406 19.16 22.96 -2.71
C ASN A 406 20.46 22.15 -2.72
N ARG A 407 20.63 21.22 -1.76
CA ARG A 407 21.80 20.34 -1.73
C ARG A 407 21.83 19.40 -2.93
N LEU A 408 20.71 18.76 -3.25
CA LEU A 408 20.58 17.86 -4.39
C LEU A 408 20.84 18.60 -5.71
N GLN A 409 20.31 19.82 -5.88
CA GLN A 409 20.54 20.63 -7.08
C GLN A 409 22.02 21.01 -7.25
N LYS A 410 22.71 21.37 -6.16
CA LYS A 410 24.16 21.61 -6.18
C LYS A 410 24.94 20.35 -6.59
N ASN A 411 24.59 19.21 -6.03
CA ASN A 411 25.22 17.94 -6.36
C ASN A 411 24.97 17.55 -7.83
N ILE A 412 23.75 17.70 -8.35
CA ILE A 412 23.41 17.42 -9.76
C ILE A 412 24.31 18.22 -10.71
N LYS A 413 24.50 19.53 -10.45
CA LYS A 413 25.35 20.39 -11.27
C LYS A 413 26.82 19.91 -11.28
N LYS A 414 27.36 19.52 -10.12
CA LYS A 414 28.75 19.03 -9.99
C LYS A 414 28.91 17.63 -10.60
N ILE A 415 28.12 16.67 -10.12
CA ILE A 415 28.30 15.24 -10.36
C ILE A 415 27.86 14.89 -11.78
N SER A 416 26.75 15.42 -12.30
CA SER A 416 26.30 15.07 -13.67
C SER A 416 27.26 15.60 -14.73
N LYS A 417 27.90 16.76 -14.49
CA LYS A 417 28.96 17.27 -15.38
C LYS A 417 30.17 16.33 -15.41
N TRP A 418 30.60 15.87 -14.24
CA TRP A 418 31.69 14.89 -14.11
C TRP A 418 31.33 13.55 -14.76
N ALA A 419 30.15 13.00 -14.46
CA ALA A 419 29.68 11.73 -15.00
C ALA A 419 29.62 11.76 -16.53
N LYS A 420 29.14 12.86 -17.13
CA LYS A 420 29.14 13.05 -18.58
C LYS A 420 30.55 13.06 -19.17
N GLN A 421 31.52 13.71 -18.50
CA GLN A 421 32.93 13.70 -18.94
C GLN A 421 33.59 12.33 -18.81
N GLN A 422 33.07 11.48 -17.92
CA GLN A 422 33.56 10.13 -17.67
C GLN A 422 32.76 9.05 -18.41
N GLU A 423 31.76 9.45 -19.21
CA GLU A 423 30.83 8.54 -19.92
C GLU A 423 30.12 7.56 -18.96
N LEU A 424 29.53 8.09 -17.88
CA LEU A 424 28.82 7.30 -16.87
C LEU A 424 27.32 7.56 -16.92
N ASP A 425 26.54 6.49 -17.05
CA ASP A 425 25.07 6.54 -16.94
C ASP A 425 24.59 6.30 -15.50
N ALA A 426 25.43 5.71 -14.65
CA ALA A 426 25.07 5.33 -13.29
C ALA A 426 25.98 5.94 -12.20
N TYR A 427 25.40 6.77 -11.32
CA TYR A 427 26.15 7.52 -10.31
C TYR A 427 25.29 8.03 -9.14
N ARG A 428 25.94 8.28 -8.00
CA ARG A 428 25.31 8.78 -6.77
C ARG A 428 25.14 10.31 -6.86
N LEU A 429 23.91 10.79 -6.71
CA LEU A 429 23.59 12.22 -6.67
C LEU A 429 23.60 12.78 -5.25
N TYR A 430 23.31 11.95 -4.26
CA TYR A 430 23.21 12.36 -2.86
C TYR A 430 23.52 11.15 -1.98
N ASP A 431 24.35 11.31 -0.95
CA ASP A 431 24.75 10.24 -0.03
C ASP A 431 24.75 10.73 1.42
N ALA A 432 23.55 10.76 2.02
CA ALA A 432 23.31 11.23 3.38
C ALA A 432 24.02 12.58 3.67
N ASP A 433 23.99 13.50 2.70
CA ASP A 433 24.78 14.73 2.76
C ASP A 433 24.39 15.62 3.96
N LEU A 434 23.15 15.49 4.43
CA LEU A 434 22.56 16.23 5.54
C LEU A 434 22.14 15.25 6.64
N PRO A 435 22.44 15.51 7.93
CA PRO A 435 22.10 14.61 9.04
C PRO A 435 20.59 14.31 9.16
N GLU A 436 19.76 15.25 8.75
CA GLU A 436 18.29 15.14 8.79
C GLU A 436 17.75 14.14 7.76
N TYR A 437 18.47 13.95 6.64
CA TYR A 437 18.05 13.18 5.47
C TYR A 437 19.00 12.01 5.25
N ASN A 438 18.82 10.96 6.03
CA ASN A 438 19.65 9.75 5.97
C ASN A 438 19.17 8.81 4.85
N LEU A 439 19.42 9.22 3.62
CA LEU A 439 19.06 8.47 2.42
C LEU A 439 20.13 8.68 1.35
N ALA A 440 20.02 7.90 0.29
CA ALA A 440 20.82 8.08 -0.90
C ALA A 440 19.95 8.22 -2.14
N VAL A 441 20.42 9.00 -3.11
CA VAL A 441 19.78 9.19 -4.41
C VAL A 441 20.77 8.76 -5.47
N ASP A 442 20.48 7.70 -6.19
CA ASP A 442 21.25 7.21 -7.33
C ASP A 442 20.55 7.53 -8.64
N ARG A 443 21.34 7.81 -9.67
CA ARG A 443 20.90 7.90 -11.05
C ARG A 443 21.34 6.66 -11.81
N TYR A 444 20.44 6.12 -12.63
CA TYR A 444 20.70 5.05 -13.61
C TYR A 444 20.04 5.46 -14.92
N ALA A 445 20.82 5.97 -15.87
CA ALA A 445 20.31 6.57 -17.11
C ALA A 445 19.25 7.67 -16.84
N ASP A 446 17.98 7.42 -17.19
CA ASP A 446 16.84 8.29 -16.96
C ASP A 446 16.02 7.95 -15.70
N TYR A 447 16.41 6.90 -14.96
CA TYR A 447 15.82 6.50 -13.69
C TYR A 447 16.54 7.11 -12.49
N ILE A 448 15.78 7.28 -11.39
CA ILE A 448 16.28 7.67 -10.08
C ILE A 448 15.90 6.61 -9.05
N VAL A 449 16.85 6.17 -8.24
CA VAL A 449 16.60 5.31 -7.08
C VAL A 449 16.84 6.10 -5.80
N VAL A 450 15.80 6.22 -4.97
CA VAL A 450 15.89 6.76 -3.62
C VAL A 450 15.95 5.59 -2.65
N GLN A 451 17.07 5.43 -1.95
CA GLN A 451 17.30 4.37 -0.98
C GLN A 451 17.35 4.96 0.44
N GLU A 452 16.47 4.50 1.32
CA GLU A 452 16.52 4.93 2.73
C GLU A 452 17.61 4.17 3.50
N TYR A 453 18.41 4.89 4.31
CA TYR A 453 19.31 4.28 5.28
C TYR A 453 18.62 4.12 6.64
N ALA A 454 19.13 3.23 7.50
CA ALA A 454 18.56 3.05 8.83
C ALA A 454 18.57 4.36 9.62
N ALA A 455 17.40 4.85 10.01
CA ALA A 455 17.29 5.98 10.93
C ALA A 455 18.05 5.65 12.23
N PRO A 456 18.84 6.60 12.77
CA PRO A 456 19.39 6.47 14.12
C PRO A 456 18.28 6.12 15.13
N LYS A 457 18.57 5.26 16.11
CA LYS A 457 17.56 4.73 17.09
C LYS A 457 16.84 5.81 17.91
N ASN A 458 17.37 7.04 17.89
CA ASN A 458 16.92 8.21 18.62
C ASN A 458 15.99 9.14 17.81
N ILE A 459 15.67 8.81 16.55
CA ILE A 459 14.73 9.59 15.73
C ILE A 459 13.35 8.89 15.74
N ASP A 460 12.30 9.68 15.95
CA ASP A 460 10.91 9.23 15.83
C ASP A 460 10.62 8.66 14.42
N GLU A 461 10.06 7.45 14.36
CA GLU A 461 9.82 6.74 13.10
C GLU A 461 8.85 7.50 12.17
N ASN A 462 7.85 8.20 12.72
CA ASN A 462 6.91 8.98 11.91
C ASN A 462 7.61 10.21 11.31
N LYS A 463 8.48 10.86 12.09
CA LYS A 463 9.29 11.99 11.59
C LYS A 463 10.27 11.56 10.51
N ALA A 464 10.93 10.42 10.68
CA ALA A 464 11.83 9.85 9.66
C ALA A 464 11.07 9.54 8.36
N ARG A 465 9.91 8.90 8.48
CA ARG A 465 9.05 8.60 7.33
C ARG A 465 8.56 9.87 6.63
N GLN A 466 8.13 10.90 7.38
CA GLN A 466 7.75 12.18 6.79
C GLN A 466 8.90 12.78 5.98
N ARG A 467 10.12 12.83 6.56
CA ARG A 467 11.30 13.36 5.86
C ARG A 467 11.63 12.59 4.59
N LEU A 468 11.40 11.27 4.56
CA LEU A 468 11.55 10.47 3.35
C LEU A 468 10.54 10.88 2.26
N LEU A 469 9.26 11.05 2.61
CA LEU A 469 8.23 11.51 1.65
C LEU A 469 8.55 12.91 1.11
N ASP A 470 9.04 13.79 1.99
CA ASP A 470 9.48 15.15 1.66
C ASP A 470 10.65 15.10 0.67
N ALA A 471 11.65 14.25 0.93
CA ALA A 471 12.80 14.08 0.06
C ALA A 471 12.44 13.45 -1.30
N VAL A 472 11.50 12.50 -1.35
CA VAL A 472 11.00 11.94 -2.62
C VAL A 472 10.32 13.05 -3.45
N THR A 473 9.48 13.85 -2.82
CA THR A 473 8.80 14.99 -3.48
C THR A 473 9.82 15.99 -4.01
N ALA A 474 10.78 16.39 -3.18
CA ALA A 474 11.86 17.29 -3.57
C ALA A 474 12.73 16.70 -4.70
N THR A 475 12.99 15.40 -4.67
CA THR A 475 13.75 14.71 -5.72
C THR A 475 13.01 14.79 -7.05
N LEU A 476 11.71 14.49 -7.09
CA LEU A 476 10.89 14.62 -8.30
C LEU A 476 10.94 16.05 -8.86
N GLN A 477 10.79 17.05 -7.99
CA GLN A 477 10.82 18.47 -8.40
C GLN A 477 12.17 18.90 -8.95
N VAL A 478 13.27 18.54 -8.29
CA VAL A 478 14.62 18.98 -8.65
C VAL A 478 15.13 18.25 -9.89
N THR A 479 14.83 16.96 -10.03
CA THR A 479 15.31 16.14 -11.14
C THR A 479 14.43 16.22 -12.38
N GLY A 480 13.14 16.52 -12.21
CA GLY A 480 12.15 16.53 -13.27
C GLY A 480 11.82 15.14 -13.83
N VAL A 481 12.19 14.05 -13.14
CA VAL A 481 11.87 12.70 -13.64
C VAL A 481 10.38 12.40 -13.50
N GLU A 482 9.88 11.57 -14.40
CA GLU A 482 8.53 11.03 -14.31
C GLU A 482 8.38 10.12 -13.07
N THR A 483 7.21 10.11 -12.45
CA THR A 483 6.97 9.39 -11.18
C THR A 483 7.14 7.88 -11.29
N ASN A 484 6.93 7.30 -12.48
CA ASN A 484 7.18 5.90 -12.80
C ASN A 484 8.68 5.57 -12.96
N LYS A 485 9.54 6.57 -13.16
CA LYS A 485 11.01 6.44 -13.26
C LYS A 485 11.74 6.73 -11.95
N LEU A 486 11.01 7.11 -10.88
CA LEU A 486 11.54 7.15 -9.53
C LEU A 486 11.19 5.87 -8.79
N ILE A 487 12.22 5.14 -8.35
CA ILE A 487 12.08 3.94 -7.53
C ILE A 487 12.44 4.28 -6.09
N LEU A 488 11.53 4.00 -5.15
CA LEU A 488 11.77 4.14 -3.72
C LEU A 488 12.04 2.77 -3.12
N LYS A 489 13.27 2.56 -2.62
CA LYS A 489 13.64 1.36 -1.86
C LYS A 489 13.65 1.67 -0.37
N VAL A 490 12.62 1.16 0.31
CA VAL A 490 12.47 1.25 1.77
C VAL A 490 13.00 -0.02 2.41
N ARG A 491 13.73 0.10 3.51
CA ARG A 491 14.25 -1.06 4.22
C ARG A 491 13.12 -1.76 4.99
N GLN A 492 12.56 -2.83 4.45
CA GLN A 492 11.72 -3.74 5.25
C GLN A 492 12.62 -4.64 6.10
N LYS A 493 12.36 -4.75 7.41
CA LYS A 493 13.02 -5.76 8.26
C LYS A 493 12.60 -7.15 7.79
N GLN A 494 13.37 -7.76 6.92
CA GLN A 494 13.23 -9.18 6.62
C GLN A 494 13.70 -9.97 7.85
N LYS A 495 12.77 -10.63 8.55
CA LYS A 495 13.09 -11.65 9.55
C LYS A 495 13.35 -12.97 8.81
N GLY A 496 14.51 -13.59 8.99
CA GLY A 496 14.79 -14.95 8.49
C GLY A 496 15.92 -15.05 7.47
N THR A 497 15.95 -16.16 6.73
CA THR A 497 17.06 -16.61 5.86
C THR A 497 16.98 -16.07 4.42
N ASN A 498 16.10 -15.11 4.14
CA ASN A 498 15.71 -14.67 2.78
C ASN A 498 16.65 -13.62 2.16
N GLN A 499 17.95 -13.65 2.47
CA GLN A 499 18.88 -12.57 2.12
C GLN A 499 19.25 -12.48 0.61
N TYR A 500 18.64 -13.32 -0.25
CA TYR A 500 18.90 -13.37 -1.69
C TYR A 500 17.64 -13.68 -2.53
N GLU A 501 16.44 -13.50 -1.97
CA GLU A 501 15.19 -13.73 -2.70
C GLU A 501 14.70 -12.46 -3.43
N LYS A 502 14.01 -12.68 -4.55
CA LYS A 502 13.39 -11.63 -5.37
C LYS A 502 12.35 -10.88 -4.54
N LEU A 503 12.49 -9.56 -4.39
CA LEU A 503 11.61 -8.67 -3.63
C LEU A 503 10.32 -8.33 -4.39
N ALA A 504 10.40 -8.28 -5.72
CA ALA A 504 9.29 -7.99 -6.62
C ALA A 504 9.43 -8.82 -7.90
N ASN A 505 8.37 -8.98 -8.68
CA ASN A 505 8.39 -9.78 -9.91
C ASN A 505 8.07 -8.93 -11.15
N LYS A 506 8.67 -7.74 -11.28
CA LYS A 506 8.41 -6.87 -12.44
C LYS A 506 9.20 -7.26 -13.68
N GLY A 507 10.42 -7.78 -13.52
CA GLY A 507 11.24 -8.25 -14.64
C GLY A 507 11.77 -7.14 -15.56
N GLU A 508 11.75 -5.88 -15.12
CA GLU A 508 12.21 -4.72 -15.89
C GLU A 508 13.73 -4.58 -15.76
N TYR A 509 14.46 -5.08 -16.77
CA TYR A 509 15.90 -4.89 -16.91
C TYR A 509 16.20 -3.86 -18.00
N PHE A 510 17.19 -3.03 -17.78
CA PHE A 510 17.79 -2.15 -18.79
C PHE A 510 19.30 -2.06 -18.53
N TYR A 511 20.08 -1.56 -19.48
CA TYR A 511 21.52 -1.46 -19.33
C TYR A 511 21.98 -0.02 -19.15
N VAL A 512 23.15 0.14 -18.51
CA VAL A 512 23.83 1.42 -18.29
C VAL A 512 25.27 1.33 -18.80
N ASN A 513 25.82 2.44 -19.30
CA ASN A 513 27.22 2.54 -19.66
C ASN A 513 28.10 2.92 -18.45
N GLU A 514 29.21 2.21 -18.31
CA GLU A 514 30.28 2.51 -17.36
C GLU A 514 31.65 2.41 -18.05
N TYR A 515 32.22 3.55 -18.45
CA TYR A 515 33.52 3.62 -19.14
C TYR A 515 33.60 2.76 -20.42
N GLY A 516 32.49 2.63 -21.16
CA GLY A 516 32.39 1.80 -22.36
C GLY A 516 31.88 0.38 -22.12
N ALA A 517 31.81 -0.08 -20.87
CA ALA A 517 31.15 -1.33 -20.52
C ALA A 517 29.63 -1.14 -20.40
N GLN A 518 28.85 -1.92 -21.14
CA GLN A 518 27.40 -1.98 -21.04
C GLN A 518 27.00 -2.99 -19.96
N LEU A 519 26.21 -2.59 -18.96
CA LEU A 519 25.88 -3.44 -17.81
C LEU A 519 24.38 -3.44 -17.53
N TRP A 520 23.76 -4.61 -17.49
CA TRP A 520 22.37 -4.80 -17.09
C TRP A 520 22.16 -4.45 -15.61
N VAL A 521 21.13 -3.67 -15.34
CA VAL A 521 20.65 -3.33 -13.99
C VAL A 521 19.17 -3.68 -13.84
N ASN A 522 18.75 -3.95 -12.61
CA ASN A 522 17.34 -4.13 -12.23
C ASN A 522 17.07 -3.34 -10.96
N LEU A 523 16.22 -2.33 -11.07
CA LEU A 523 16.02 -1.37 -9.98
C LEU A 523 14.97 -1.80 -8.95
N THR A 524 14.18 -2.84 -9.21
CA THR A 524 12.98 -3.16 -8.41
C THR A 524 13.01 -4.53 -7.74
N ASP A 525 13.53 -5.54 -8.43
CA ASP A 525 13.28 -6.94 -8.10
C ASP A 525 14.26 -7.50 -7.06
N TYR A 526 15.41 -6.85 -6.86
CA TYR A 526 16.44 -7.29 -5.93
C TYR A 526 16.72 -6.22 -4.87
N LEU A 527 17.40 -6.61 -3.79
CA LEU A 527 17.86 -5.66 -2.76
C LEU A 527 18.79 -4.61 -3.38
N ASP A 528 19.82 -5.09 -4.08
CA ASP A 528 20.74 -4.26 -4.86
C ASP A 528 20.25 -4.11 -6.32
N THR A 529 20.95 -3.32 -7.12
CA THR A 529 20.54 -2.97 -8.49
C THR A 529 21.22 -3.81 -9.57
N GLY A 530 22.14 -4.71 -9.20
CA GLY A 530 23.02 -5.40 -10.14
C GLY A 530 24.36 -4.72 -10.36
N LEU A 531 24.59 -3.52 -9.81
CA LEU A 531 25.84 -2.77 -9.98
C LEU A 531 26.22 -1.98 -8.72
N PHE A 532 27.36 -2.30 -8.11
CA PHE A 532 27.93 -1.51 -7.02
C PHE A 532 28.68 -0.29 -7.57
N LEU A 533 28.04 0.88 -7.48
CA LEU A 533 28.52 2.13 -8.06
C LEU A 533 29.86 2.60 -7.47
N ASP A 534 30.09 2.36 -6.18
CA ASP A 534 31.29 2.81 -5.47
C ASP A 534 32.57 2.13 -5.97
N HIS A 535 32.48 0.94 -6.57
CA HIS A 535 33.63 0.16 -7.05
C HIS A 535 34.02 0.44 -8.52
N ARG A 536 33.42 1.43 -9.18
CA ARG A 536 33.63 1.64 -10.63
C ARG A 536 35.09 1.92 -11.03
N LEU A 537 35.85 2.65 -10.20
CA LEU A 537 37.25 2.94 -10.49
C LEU A 537 38.12 1.70 -10.31
N THR A 538 37.79 0.82 -9.37
CA THR A 538 38.41 -0.50 -9.23
C THR A 538 38.18 -1.34 -10.48
N ARG A 539 36.95 -1.37 -11.01
CA ARG A 539 36.63 -2.09 -12.25
C ARG A 539 37.36 -1.55 -13.46
N LYS A 540 37.40 -0.22 -13.62
CA LYS A 540 38.18 0.44 -14.67
C LYS A 540 39.67 0.06 -14.61
N MET A 541 40.26 0.12 -13.42
CA MET A 541 41.65 -0.27 -13.19
C MET A 541 41.90 -1.74 -13.53
N ILE A 542 40.96 -2.64 -13.19
CA ILE A 542 41.04 -4.06 -13.58
C ILE A 542 41.10 -4.19 -15.10
N GLY A 543 40.26 -3.47 -15.84
CA GLY A 543 40.30 -3.44 -17.30
C GLY A 543 41.65 -2.97 -17.85
N GLU A 544 42.20 -1.89 -17.31
CA GLU A 544 43.52 -1.37 -17.70
C GLU A 544 44.66 -2.36 -17.44
N LEU A 545 44.54 -3.17 -16.37
CA LEU A 545 45.54 -4.16 -15.98
C LEU A 545 45.41 -5.51 -16.70
N ALA A 546 44.30 -5.78 -17.39
CA ALA A 546 43.93 -7.12 -17.85
C ALA A 546 44.54 -7.54 -19.20
N LYS A 547 45.12 -6.63 -19.98
CA LYS A 547 45.62 -6.92 -21.33
C LYS A 547 46.56 -8.12 -21.36
N GLY A 548 46.18 -9.17 -22.09
CA GLY A 548 46.95 -10.40 -22.28
C GLY A 548 47.00 -11.33 -21.06
N LYS A 549 46.26 -11.05 -19.99
CA LYS A 549 46.30 -11.78 -18.72
C LYS A 549 45.20 -12.83 -18.59
N ASP A 550 45.49 -13.91 -17.89
CA ASP A 550 44.49 -14.85 -17.40
C ASP A 550 43.85 -14.28 -16.11
N PHE A 551 42.57 -13.87 -16.20
CA PHE A 551 41.85 -13.16 -15.13
C PHE A 551 40.94 -14.09 -14.30
N LEU A 552 40.94 -13.92 -12.99
CA LEU A 552 40.03 -14.58 -12.05
C LEU A 552 39.19 -13.56 -11.29
N ASN A 553 37.87 -13.77 -11.22
CA ASN A 553 36.94 -12.99 -10.42
C ASN A 553 36.21 -13.91 -9.42
N LEU A 554 36.46 -13.73 -8.13
CA LEU A 554 35.82 -14.48 -7.04
C LEU A 554 34.78 -13.61 -6.33
N PHE A 555 33.68 -14.23 -5.90
CA PHE A 555 32.50 -13.54 -5.38
C PHE A 555 31.95 -12.55 -6.41
N ALA A 556 31.86 -13.03 -7.65
CA ALA A 556 31.75 -12.18 -8.82
C ALA A 556 30.45 -11.38 -8.93
N TYR A 557 29.40 -11.75 -8.19
CA TYR A 557 28.07 -11.16 -8.31
C TYR A 557 27.63 -11.16 -9.79
N THR A 558 27.23 -10.01 -10.34
CA THR A 558 26.80 -9.85 -11.73
C THR A 558 27.96 -9.76 -12.73
N GLY A 559 29.19 -10.04 -12.33
CA GLY A 559 30.34 -10.14 -13.24
C GLY A 559 30.81 -8.82 -13.86
N SER A 560 30.41 -7.66 -13.32
CA SER A 560 30.78 -6.35 -13.87
C SER A 560 32.30 -6.16 -14.00
N ALA A 561 33.10 -6.60 -13.01
CA ALA A 561 34.57 -6.56 -13.11
C ALA A 561 35.12 -7.48 -14.22
N THR A 562 34.44 -8.61 -14.49
CA THR A 562 34.80 -9.52 -15.59
C THR A 562 34.60 -8.86 -16.95
N VAL A 563 33.51 -8.11 -17.14
CA VAL A 563 33.26 -7.35 -18.37
C VAL A 563 34.40 -6.37 -18.63
N HIS A 564 34.78 -5.57 -17.62
CA HIS A 564 35.91 -4.63 -17.73
C HIS A 564 37.23 -5.34 -18.05
N ALA A 565 37.53 -6.48 -17.40
CA ALA A 565 38.73 -7.25 -17.68
C ALA A 565 38.77 -7.77 -19.14
N ALA A 566 37.65 -8.31 -19.63
CA ALA A 566 37.54 -8.82 -20.98
C ALA A 566 37.65 -7.70 -22.04
N LEU A 567 36.95 -6.58 -21.86
CA LEU A 567 37.09 -5.39 -22.71
C LEU A 567 38.51 -4.81 -22.70
N GLY A 568 39.21 -4.93 -21.55
CA GLY A 568 40.62 -4.61 -21.39
C GLY A 568 41.59 -5.54 -22.12
N GLY A 569 41.09 -6.59 -22.78
CA GLY A 569 41.87 -7.55 -23.55
C GLY A 569 42.42 -8.70 -22.72
N ALA A 570 41.72 -9.14 -21.67
CA ALA A 570 42.04 -10.38 -20.95
C ALA A 570 42.13 -11.56 -21.92
N LYS A 571 43.18 -12.38 -21.77
CA LYS A 571 43.40 -13.59 -22.56
C LYS A 571 42.35 -14.65 -22.25
N SER A 572 41.98 -14.79 -20.98
CA SER A 572 40.86 -15.61 -20.53
C SER A 572 40.27 -15.00 -19.26
N THR A 573 38.99 -15.25 -19.01
CA THR A 573 38.35 -14.86 -17.73
C THR A 573 37.74 -16.08 -17.06
N THR A 574 37.88 -16.18 -15.74
CA THR A 574 37.22 -17.19 -14.92
C THR A 574 36.44 -16.47 -13.83
N THR A 575 35.12 -16.63 -13.83
CA THR A 575 34.18 -15.89 -12.98
C THR A 575 33.44 -16.88 -12.10
N VAL A 576 33.59 -16.76 -10.78
CA VAL A 576 33.07 -17.73 -9.81
C VAL A 576 32.12 -17.02 -8.84
N ASP A 577 30.92 -17.58 -8.69
CA ASP A 577 29.93 -17.16 -7.70
C ASP A 577 29.07 -18.36 -7.28
N MET A 578 28.48 -18.30 -6.09
CA MET A 578 27.61 -19.37 -5.57
C MET A 578 26.19 -19.28 -6.15
N SER A 579 25.76 -18.09 -6.58
CA SER A 579 24.42 -17.78 -7.08
C SER A 579 24.32 -18.01 -8.59
N ASN A 580 23.53 -18.99 -8.99
CA ASN A 580 23.23 -19.21 -10.41
C ASN A 580 22.51 -18.01 -11.04
N THR A 581 21.65 -17.32 -10.27
CA THR A 581 20.96 -16.10 -10.73
C THR A 581 21.96 -15.01 -11.11
N TYR A 582 23.00 -14.81 -10.30
CA TYR A 582 24.01 -13.80 -10.57
C TYR A 582 24.99 -14.21 -11.67
N LEU A 583 25.32 -15.50 -11.79
CA LEU A 583 26.12 -16.01 -12.91
C LEU A 583 25.39 -15.90 -14.25
N ASN A 584 24.09 -16.22 -14.29
CA ASN A 584 23.28 -15.99 -15.48
C ASN A 584 23.27 -14.50 -15.84
N TRP A 585 23.16 -13.61 -14.86
CA TRP A 585 23.26 -12.16 -15.09
C TRP A 585 24.66 -11.76 -15.58
N ALA A 586 25.72 -12.33 -15.03
CA ALA A 586 27.09 -12.12 -15.49
C ALA A 586 27.30 -12.58 -16.94
N GLU A 587 26.69 -13.69 -17.34
CA GLU A 587 26.66 -14.15 -18.72
C GLU A 587 25.98 -13.13 -19.63
N GLN A 588 24.79 -12.63 -19.25
CA GLN A 588 24.08 -11.60 -20.02
C GLN A 588 24.89 -10.31 -20.13
N ASN A 589 25.66 -9.94 -19.09
CA ASN A 589 26.56 -8.80 -19.14
C ASN A 589 27.74 -9.02 -20.11
N LEU A 590 28.29 -10.23 -20.21
CA LEU A 590 29.33 -10.54 -21.21
C LEU A 590 28.76 -10.50 -22.63
N ILE A 591 27.61 -11.14 -22.85
CA ILE A 591 26.91 -11.15 -24.16
C ILE A 591 26.59 -9.73 -24.62
N LEU A 592 26.14 -8.86 -23.71
CA LEU A 592 25.82 -7.46 -24.03
C LEU A 592 27.01 -6.65 -24.58
N ASN A 593 28.24 -7.10 -24.33
CA ASN A 593 29.47 -6.45 -24.79
C ASN A 593 30.17 -7.26 -25.89
N ASP A 594 29.46 -8.15 -26.57
CA ASP A 594 29.98 -9.03 -27.62
C ASP A 594 31.16 -9.91 -27.15
N ILE A 595 31.19 -10.25 -25.84
CA ILE A 595 32.22 -11.10 -25.25
C ILE A 595 31.70 -12.54 -25.22
N GLU A 596 32.17 -13.33 -26.18
CA GLU A 596 31.83 -14.74 -26.31
C GLU A 596 33.07 -15.64 -26.40
N GLY A 597 32.87 -16.93 -26.16
CA GLY A 597 33.89 -17.95 -26.40
C GLY A 597 34.32 -18.72 -25.16
N LYS A 598 34.93 -19.89 -25.40
CA LYS A 598 35.29 -20.88 -24.37
C LYS A 598 36.34 -20.39 -23.37
N GLN A 599 37.01 -19.28 -23.66
CA GLN A 599 37.98 -18.62 -22.79
C GLN A 599 37.34 -17.81 -21.65
N HIS A 600 36.04 -17.49 -21.74
CA HIS A 600 35.30 -16.79 -20.69
C HIS A 600 34.44 -17.80 -19.91
N LYS A 601 34.92 -18.24 -18.75
CA LYS A 601 34.29 -19.29 -17.94
C LYS A 601 33.46 -18.68 -16.81
N LEU A 602 32.24 -19.18 -16.64
CA LEU A 602 31.36 -18.92 -15.51
C LEU A 602 31.22 -20.22 -14.71
N ILE A 603 31.51 -20.17 -13.41
CA ILE A 603 31.56 -21.35 -12.54
C ILE A 603 30.69 -21.13 -11.31
N GLN A 604 29.67 -21.97 -11.16
CA GLN A 604 28.87 -21.99 -9.96
C GLN A 604 29.56 -22.80 -8.86
N ALA A 605 30.10 -22.13 -7.84
CA ALA A 605 30.73 -22.78 -6.70
C ALA A 605 30.81 -21.87 -5.46
N ASP A 606 30.98 -22.47 -4.28
CA ASP A 606 31.56 -21.75 -3.14
C ASP A 606 32.98 -21.32 -3.52
N CYS A 607 33.23 -20.01 -3.53
CA CYS A 607 34.49 -19.44 -3.96
C CYS A 607 35.68 -19.91 -3.12
N LEU A 608 35.49 -20.14 -1.82
CA LEU A 608 36.57 -20.59 -0.93
C LEU A 608 36.94 -22.05 -1.23
N GLN A 609 35.93 -22.92 -1.32
CA GLN A 609 36.15 -24.34 -1.63
C GLN A 609 36.69 -24.54 -3.06
N TRP A 610 36.20 -23.75 -4.01
CA TRP A 610 36.69 -23.77 -5.38
C TRP A 610 38.17 -23.36 -5.44
N LEU A 611 38.53 -22.30 -4.72
CA LEU A 611 39.90 -21.80 -4.67
C LEU A 611 40.87 -22.81 -4.02
N GLU A 612 40.42 -23.57 -3.02
CA GLU A 612 41.23 -24.65 -2.41
C GLU A 612 41.57 -25.77 -3.40
N LYS A 613 40.68 -26.05 -4.37
CA LYS A 613 40.82 -27.13 -5.36
C LYS A 613 41.36 -26.67 -6.71
N CYS A 614 41.52 -25.36 -6.93
CA CYS A 614 41.93 -24.82 -8.22
C CYS A 614 43.43 -25.03 -8.46
N ASP A 615 43.82 -25.71 -9.53
CA ASP A 615 45.25 -25.92 -9.88
C ASP A 615 45.73 -25.03 -11.03
N ARG A 616 44.87 -24.13 -11.53
CA ARG A 616 45.24 -23.14 -12.55
C ARG A 616 45.91 -21.92 -11.91
N GLN A 617 46.83 -21.30 -12.64
CA GLN A 617 47.39 -20.01 -12.31
C GLN A 617 46.71 -18.87 -13.07
N PHE A 618 46.71 -17.69 -12.47
CA PHE A 618 46.11 -16.46 -12.98
C PHE A 618 47.08 -15.29 -12.79
N ASP A 619 47.08 -14.35 -13.74
CA ASP A 619 47.96 -13.17 -13.70
C ASP A 619 47.29 -11.96 -13.06
N LEU A 620 45.96 -11.94 -13.03
CA LEU A 620 45.17 -10.90 -12.39
C LEU A 620 43.99 -11.54 -11.66
N ILE A 621 43.90 -11.33 -10.35
CA ILE A 621 42.82 -11.86 -9.54
C ILE A 621 42.07 -10.70 -8.89
N PHE A 622 40.76 -10.62 -9.10
CA PHE A 622 39.87 -9.74 -8.34
C PHE A 622 39.06 -10.56 -7.34
N VAL A 623 39.01 -10.07 -6.11
CA VAL A 623 38.28 -10.73 -5.02
C VAL A 623 37.69 -9.67 -4.09
N ASP A 624 36.36 -9.59 -4.09
CA ASP A 624 35.57 -8.66 -3.28
C ASP A 624 34.52 -9.41 -2.46
N PRO A 625 34.94 -10.13 -1.39
CA PRO A 625 34.04 -10.95 -0.63
C PRO A 625 33.10 -10.09 0.24
N PRO A 626 31.90 -10.60 0.57
CA PRO A 626 31.05 -9.95 1.56
C PRO A 626 31.76 -9.91 2.93
N THR A 627 31.43 -8.92 3.76
CA THR A 627 31.98 -8.81 5.13
C THR A 627 31.73 -10.07 5.95
N PHE A 628 30.55 -10.66 5.80
CA PHE A 628 30.12 -11.87 6.49
C PHE A 628 29.20 -12.71 5.59
N SER A 629 29.32 -14.04 5.64
CA SER A 629 28.42 -14.96 4.94
C SER A 629 28.14 -16.21 5.78
N ASN A 630 26.86 -16.54 5.94
CA ASN A 630 26.34 -17.70 6.67
C ASN A 630 25.42 -18.56 5.78
N SER A 631 25.77 -18.71 4.50
CA SER A 631 24.95 -19.50 3.57
C SER A 631 24.94 -20.98 3.97
N LYS A 632 23.78 -21.64 3.91
CA LYS A 632 23.63 -23.09 4.13
C LYS A 632 24.45 -23.95 3.16
N ARG A 633 24.92 -23.35 2.06
CA ARG A 633 25.78 -24.00 1.06
C ARG A 633 27.27 -23.89 1.39
N MET A 634 27.64 -23.17 2.45
CA MET A 634 28.99 -23.10 2.98
C MET A 634 29.11 -24.06 4.17
N GLU A 635 30.21 -24.81 4.23
CA GLU A 635 30.52 -25.69 5.36
C GLU A 635 30.96 -24.91 6.62
N GLU A 636 31.67 -23.80 6.42
CA GLU A 636 32.12 -22.90 7.49
C GLU A 636 31.62 -21.46 7.24
N SER A 637 31.25 -20.76 8.33
CA SER A 637 30.92 -19.32 8.27
C SER A 637 32.13 -18.50 7.81
N TRP A 638 31.92 -17.46 7.00
CA TRP A 638 32.97 -16.54 6.52
C TRP A 638 32.92 -15.19 7.25
N ASP A 639 34.06 -14.70 7.75
CA ASP A 639 34.27 -13.30 8.18
C ASP A 639 35.57 -12.77 7.57
N VAL A 640 35.48 -11.72 6.75
CA VAL A 640 36.64 -11.17 6.03
C VAL A 640 37.80 -10.75 6.96
N GLN A 641 37.53 -10.24 8.16
CA GLN A 641 38.60 -9.84 9.09
C GLN A 641 39.30 -11.05 9.69
N ARG A 642 38.56 -12.11 10.03
CA ARG A 642 39.12 -13.33 10.60
C ARG A 642 39.86 -14.15 9.55
N ASP A 643 39.30 -14.24 8.35
CA ASP A 643 39.66 -15.28 7.37
C ASP A 643 40.52 -14.78 6.20
N HIS A 644 40.74 -13.46 6.04
CA HIS A 644 41.50 -12.92 4.91
C HIS A 644 42.90 -13.52 4.75
N VAL A 645 43.60 -13.86 5.84
CA VAL A 645 44.95 -14.48 5.74
C VAL A 645 44.87 -15.89 5.13
N LYS A 646 43.85 -16.68 5.49
CA LYS A 646 43.60 -18.01 4.89
C LYS A 646 43.27 -17.85 3.40
N LEU A 647 42.43 -16.88 3.06
CA LEU A 647 42.14 -16.53 1.67
C LEU A 647 43.41 -16.16 0.90
N MET A 648 44.26 -15.28 1.42
CA MET A 648 45.52 -14.87 0.77
C MET A 648 46.48 -16.03 0.55
N ARG A 649 46.59 -16.97 1.50
CA ARG A 649 47.40 -18.19 1.33
C ARG A 649 46.94 -19.00 0.11
N ASN A 650 45.64 -19.17 -0.05
CA ASN A 650 45.07 -19.92 -1.17
C ASN A 650 45.19 -19.14 -2.49
N LEU A 651 45.01 -17.81 -2.47
CA LEU A 651 45.20 -16.94 -3.63
C LEU A 651 46.64 -16.96 -4.12
N LYS A 652 47.63 -16.92 -3.21
CA LYS A 652 49.06 -17.01 -3.55
C LYS A 652 49.37 -18.25 -4.39
N ARG A 653 48.75 -19.40 -4.05
CA ARG A 653 49.00 -20.68 -4.74
C ARG A 653 48.60 -20.64 -6.23
N VAL A 654 47.55 -19.87 -6.55
CA VAL A 654 47.01 -19.73 -7.90
C VAL A 654 47.44 -18.42 -8.58
N LEU A 655 48.28 -17.62 -7.94
CA LEU A 655 48.84 -16.40 -8.53
C LEU A 655 50.09 -16.76 -9.35
N SER A 656 50.22 -16.22 -10.56
CA SER A 656 51.46 -16.35 -11.32
C SER A 656 52.57 -15.49 -10.71
N ASN A 657 53.85 -15.79 -11.00
CA ASN A 657 54.99 -15.12 -10.36
C ASN A 657 54.97 -13.58 -10.46
N ASN A 658 54.45 -13.04 -11.58
CA ASN A 658 54.30 -11.59 -11.80
C ASN A 658 52.84 -11.12 -11.68
N GLY A 659 51.99 -11.94 -11.07
CA GLY A 659 50.58 -11.70 -10.94
C GLY A 659 50.26 -10.62 -9.91
N THR A 660 49.04 -10.09 -10.01
CA THR A 660 48.50 -9.13 -9.05
C THR A 660 47.15 -9.59 -8.53
N ILE A 661 46.95 -9.51 -7.23
CA ILE A 661 45.63 -9.64 -6.60
C ILE A 661 45.12 -8.24 -6.28
N VAL A 662 43.91 -7.93 -6.72
CA VAL A 662 43.13 -6.77 -6.32
C VAL A 662 42.10 -7.26 -5.31
N PHE A 663 42.35 -6.96 -4.03
CA PHE A 663 41.48 -7.35 -2.93
C PHE A 663 40.74 -6.15 -2.37
N SER A 664 39.41 -6.21 -2.33
CA SER A 664 38.57 -5.18 -1.72
C SER A 664 37.59 -5.77 -0.73
N ASN A 665 37.07 -4.93 0.16
CA ASN A 665 35.90 -5.23 0.99
C ASN A 665 35.31 -3.94 1.57
N ASN A 666 34.11 -4.03 2.14
CA ASN A 666 33.40 -2.91 2.76
C ASN A 666 33.28 -3.00 4.29
N LYS A 667 34.10 -3.82 4.95
CA LYS A 667 34.06 -3.94 6.43
C LYS A 667 34.59 -2.65 7.04
N ARG A 668 33.75 -1.93 7.79
CA ARG A 668 34.16 -0.75 8.55
C ARG A 668 35.26 -1.12 9.55
N GLY A 669 36.36 -0.38 9.52
CA GLY A 669 37.51 -0.61 10.41
C GLY A 669 38.30 -1.89 10.10
N PHE A 670 38.21 -2.42 8.87
CA PHE A 670 39.06 -3.53 8.43
C PHE A 670 40.54 -3.21 8.63
N LYS A 671 41.30 -4.20 9.12
CA LYS A 671 42.75 -4.13 9.27
C LYS A 671 43.41 -5.28 8.53
N MET A 672 44.23 -4.96 7.54
CA MET A 672 45.07 -5.94 6.84
C MET A 672 46.17 -6.45 7.77
N ASN A 673 46.34 -7.76 7.88
CA ASN A 673 47.45 -8.35 8.65
C ASN A 673 48.74 -8.39 7.80
N LEU A 674 49.44 -7.26 7.71
CA LEU A 674 50.65 -7.11 6.89
C LEU A 674 51.76 -8.08 7.28
N VAL A 675 51.95 -8.35 8.58
CA VAL A 675 52.97 -9.29 9.09
C VAL A 675 52.71 -10.70 8.56
N ALA A 676 51.47 -11.18 8.66
CA ALA A 676 51.12 -12.50 8.15
C ALA A 676 51.20 -12.59 6.61
N LEU A 677 50.97 -11.49 5.88
CA LEU A 677 51.15 -11.46 4.43
C LEU A 677 52.64 -11.51 4.05
N GLU A 678 53.49 -10.80 4.76
CA GLU A 678 54.94 -10.83 4.57
C GLU A 678 55.52 -12.22 4.87
N GLU A 679 55.05 -12.88 5.94
CA GLU A 679 55.37 -14.30 6.24
C GLU A 679 54.92 -15.25 5.13
N LEU A 680 53.82 -14.92 4.44
CA LEU A 680 53.37 -15.64 3.24
C LEU A 680 54.17 -15.25 2.00
N GLY A 681 55.14 -14.33 2.06
CA GLY A 681 55.89 -13.85 0.89
C GLY A 681 55.04 -13.01 -0.06
N LEU A 682 54.12 -12.21 0.50
CA LEU A 682 53.25 -11.27 -0.21
C LEU A 682 53.44 -9.86 0.32
N SER A 683 53.52 -8.89 -0.59
CA SER A 683 53.44 -7.47 -0.27
C SER A 683 52.02 -6.96 -0.52
N ALA A 684 51.54 -6.02 0.29
CA ALA A 684 50.21 -5.42 0.14
C ALA A 684 50.30 -3.89 0.20
N VAL A 685 49.77 -3.23 -0.83
CA VAL A 685 49.72 -1.77 -0.95
C VAL A 685 48.27 -1.32 -0.94
N GLU A 686 47.91 -0.46 0.01
CA GLU A 686 46.57 0.12 0.07
C GLU A 686 46.37 1.15 -1.05
N ILE A 687 45.31 0.98 -1.84
CA ILE A 687 44.93 1.85 -2.95
C ILE A 687 43.52 2.43 -2.80
N SER A 688 42.89 2.29 -1.63
CA SER A 688 41.53 2.79 -1.33
C SER A 688 41.28 4.24 -1.79
N HIS A 689 42.27 5.13 -1.62
CA HIS A 689 42.17 6.54 -2.03
C HIS A 689 42.18 6.74 -3.55
N LYS A 690 42.80 5.84 -4.32
CA LYS A 690 42.85 5.88 -5.79
C LYS A 690 41.57 5.34 -6.41
N THR A 691 40.87 4.46 -5.69
CA THR A 691 39.66 3.78 -6.15
C THR A 691 38.36 4.44 -5.68
N LEU A 692 38.44 5.53 -4.90
CA LEU A 692 37.28 6.26 -4.40
C LEU A 692 36.73 7.24 -5.45
N PRO A 693 35.51 7.03 -5.97
CA PRO A 693 34.93 7.93 -6.97
C PRO A 693 34.43 9.26 -6.40
N LEU A 694 34.36 10.30 -7.24
CA LEU A 694 33.94 11.67 -6.87
C LEU A 694 32.59 11.71 -6.12
N ASP A 695 31.63 10.90 -6.58
CA ASP A 695 30.27 10.82 -6.05
C ASP A 695 30.16 10.03 -4.72
N PHE A 696 31.27 9.46 -4.24
CA PHE A 696 31.37 8.77 -2.94
C PHE A 696 32.43 9.37 -2.00
N GLU A 697 33.08 10.48 -2.37
CA GLU A 697 34.19 11.10 -1.61
C GLU A 697 33.87 11.41 -0.14
N ARG A 698 32.59 11.64 0.19
CA ARG A 698 32.16 11.92 1.57
C ARG A 698 32.29 10.70 2.48
N ASN A 699 32.13 9.51 1.93
CA ASN A 699 32.22 8.26 2.68
C ASN A 699 33.54 7.56 2.38
N LYS A 700 34.63 8.08 2.96
CA LYS A 700 36.00 7.55 2.77
C LYS A 700 36.19 6.10 3.23
N GLN A 701 35.25 5.56 4.00
CA GLN A 701 35.29 4.17 4.49
C GLN A 701 34.24 3.29 3.79
N ILE A 702 33.75 3.68 2.62
CA ILE A 702 32.75 2.90 1.88
C ILE A 702 33.29 1.54 1.45
N HIS A 703 34.55 1.51 1.01
CA HIS A 703 35.32 0.30 0.77
C HIS A 703 36.79 0.55 1.11
N ASN A 704 37.54 -0.53 1.28
CA ASN A 704 39.00 -0.53 1.24
C ASN A 704 39.47 -1.43 0.09
N CYS A 705 40.58 -1.08 -0.54
CA CYS A 705 41.08 -1.76 -1.73
C CYS A 705 42.62 -1.87 -1.67
N TRP A 706 43.15 -3.03 -2.03
CA TRP A 706 44.55 -3.40 -1.86
C TRP A 706 45.08 -4.07 -3.14
N MET A 707 46.30 -3.70 -3.53
CA MET A 707 47.08 -4.43 -4.52
C MET A 707 48.07 -5.34 -3.80
N ILE A 708 48.05 -6.63 -4.11
CA ILE A 708 48.87 -7.64 -3.45
C ILE A 708 49.67 -8.41 -4.50
N GLN A 709 50.97 -8.59 -4.25
CA GLN A 709 51.92 -9.21 -5.17
C GLN A 709 52.92 -10.08 -4.41
N HIS A 710 53.63 -10.96 -5.10
CA HIS A 710 54.79 -11.66 -4.54
C HIS A 710 55.89 -10.67 -4.11
N ILE A 711 56.60 -11.00 -3.03
CA ILE A 711 57.84 -10.31 -2.61
C ILE A 711 59.03 -10.84 -3.42
#